data_AF-A0A7L1HFA9-F1
#
_entry.id   AF-A0A7L1HFA9-F1
#
_cell.length_a   1.000
_cell.length_b   1.000
_cell.length_c   1.000
_cell.angle_alpha   90.00
_cell.angle_beta   90.00
_cell.angle_gamma   90.00
#
_symmetry.space_group_name_H-M   'P 1'
#
loop_
_entity.id
_entity.type
_entity.pdbx_description
1 polymer ?
#
loop_
_entity_poly.entity_id
_entity_poly.type
_entity_poly.pdbx_seq_one_letter_code
_entity_poly.pdbx_strand_id
1 'polypeptide(L)'
;MARSKAILWMWLGCPGLLGCFLLGFLAGWFTKPTQKTPNSSAVYQNVRQKLVAEMKAENIKQFLRSFTKLPHLAGTEQNLLLAKQIQGQWKEFGLDSAELVHYDVLLSYPNEKQPNYISVIDDQGNEIFNTSLFEPPPQGYENVTDILPPYNAFSAQGVPEADLVYVNYGRTEDFFKLEREMGINCTGKIVIARYGKIFRGNKVKNAVLAGAQGIILYSDPADYCAPGVDAYPDGWNLPGGGAQRGNVLNLNGAGDPLTPGYPAKEYTFRCKVNEGVGIPKIPVHPIGYHDAEVLLRAMGGHAAPDSSWKGSLNVSYNIGPGFADSSSTRKVRMHVHTNNKITRIYNVIGILRGAVEPDRYIILGGHRDSWVFGGIDPTTGAAVLQEIVRSFGTMKMEGWRPKRTIIFASWDAEEFGLLGSTEWAEENARILQERAVAYINTDSSIEGNYTLRVDCTPLLYKLVYNLTKEILSPDEGYENKSLYDSWLEKDPASENNSYPRINKLGSGSDFEAYFLRLGIASGRVRYTKNRKADKFSNYPVYHTVYETFELVEKFYDPTFKKQLTIAQLRGKLVYELADSQVIPFDCRDYGEALKGYSNSIYKLAKKHEEQLKTYKVSFDPLFSAVVNFSKAAAEFHRRLEQVDKKDPVSVRIMNDQLMFVERAFIDPLGLPGRKFYRHVVFAPSSHNKYAGESFPGIYDAMFDIESKADQHGAWEEVKRQISIAAFTVQAAAGTLIEVA
;
A
#
# COMPACT_ATOMS: atom_id res chain seq x y z
N MET A 1 -74.71 33.59 3.44
CA MET A 1 -73.81 34.66 3.95
C MET A 1 -72.42 34.10 4.35
N ALA A 2 -71.81 33.24 3.50
CA ALA A 2 -70.54 32.56 3.83
C ALA A 2 -69.51 32.52 2.66
N ARG A 3 -69.79 33.17 1.52
CA ARG A 3 -68.85 33.23 0.37
C ARG A 3 -68.11 34.55 0.20
N SER A 4 -68.41 35.58 1.00
CA SER A 4 -67.77 36.91 0.85
C SER A 4 -66.63 37.21 1.84
N LYS A 5 -66.37 36.33 2.82
CA LYS A 5 -65.30 36.54 3.82
C LYS A 5 -63.95 35.92 3.43
N ALA A 6 -63.93 34.94 2.51
CA ALA A 6 -62.70 34.27 2.09
C ALA A 6 -61.87 35.08 1.06
N ILE A 7 -62.53 35.92 0.26
CA ILE A 7 -61.85 36.72 -0.77
C ILE A 7 -61.15 37.95 -0.17
N LEU A 8 -61.60 38.44 1.00
CA LEU A 8 -61.00 39.61 1.65
C LEU A 8 -59.66 39.28 2.35
N TRP A 9 -59.47 38.04 2.81
CA TRP A 9 -58.23 37.60 3.49
C TRP A 9 -57.08 37.33 2.52
N MET A 10 -57.39 37.02 1.25
CA MET A 10 -56.38 36.76 0.23
C MET A 10 -55.75 38.05 -0.32
N TRP A 11 -56.48 39.18 -0.29
CA TRP A 11 -56.00 40.49 -0.77
C TRP A 11 -55.15 41.28 0.24
N LEU A 12 -55.13 40.87 1.52
CA LEU A 12 -54.34 41.51 2.58
C LEU A 12 -53.09 40.72 3.00
N GLY A 13 -53.01 39.42 2.68
CA GLY A 13 -51.86 38.57 3.03
C GLY A 13 -50.66 38.70 2.07
N CYS A 14 -50.91 38.85 0.77
CA CYS A 14 -49.85 38.93 -0.24
C CYS A 14 -48.96 40.19 -0.15
N PRO A 15 -49.48 41.41 0.14
CA PRO A 15 -48.63 42.60 0.29
C PRO A 15 -47.73 42.52 1.54
N GLY A 16 -48.24 41.93 2.63
CA GLY A 16 -47.48 41.75 3.88
C GLY A 16 -46.29 40.80 3.73
N LEU A 17 -46.50 39.67 3.03
CA LEU A 17 -45.42 38.72 2.73
C LEU A 17 -44.36 39.30 1.79
N LEU A 18 -44.78 40.09 0.79
CA LEU A 18 -43.85 40.78 -0.11
C LEU A 18 -43.05 41.86 0.64
N GLY A 19 -43.70 42.58 1.56
CA GLY A 19 -43.06 43.57 2.44
C GLY A 19 -42.02 42.93 3.37
N CYS A 20 -42.33 41.80 4.00
CA CYS A 20 -41.38 41.04 4.81
C CYS A 20 -40.21 40.49 3.98
N PHE A 21 -40.46 40.04 2.75
CA PHE A 21 -39.40 39.58 1.84
C PHE A 21 -38.47 40.72 1.41
N LEU A 22 -39.03 41.90 1.07
CA LEU A 22 -38.25 43.08 0.71
C LEU A 22 -37.47 43.65 1.89
N LEU A 23 -38.05 43.67 3.10
CA LEU A 23 -37.35 44.07 4.31
C LEU A 23 -36.24 43.07 4.69
N GLY A 24 -36.47 41.77 4.55
CA GLY A 24 -35.44 40.75 4.73
C GLY A 24 -34.31 40.85 3.69
N PHE A 25 -34.66 41.15 2.44
CA PHE A 25 -33.70 41.39 1.36
C PHE A 25 -32.87 42.65 1.61
N LEU A 26 -33.50 43.76 2.00
CA LEU A 26 -32.81 45.01 2.32
C LEU A 26 -31.95 44.87 3.58
N ALA A 27 -32.44 44.22 4.63
CA ALA A 27 -31.65 43.91 5.81
C ALA A 27 -30.41 43.07 5.44
N GLY A 28 -30.59 41.99 4.66
CA GLY A 28 -29.48 41.18 4.16
C GLY A 28 -28.50 41.94 3.23
N TRP A 29 -29.00 42.90 2.46
CA TRP A 29 -28.20 43.75 1.56
C TRP A 29 -27.36 44.77 2.33
N PHE A 30 -27.89 45.34 3.42
CA PHE A 30 -27.22 46.34 4.24
C PHE A 30 -26.41 45.75 5.41
N THR A 31 -26.63 44.49 5.80
CA THR A 31 -25.76 43.75 6.74
C THR A 31 -24.58 43.06 6.07
N LYS A 32 -24.34 43.30 4.78
CA LYS A 32 -23.15 42.79 4.08
C LYS A 32 -21.91 43.37 4.78
N PRO A 33 -21.05 42.54 5.41
CA PRO A 33 -19.86 43.07 6.04
C PRO A 33 -19.01 43.72 4.96
N THR A 34 -18.82 45.05 5.03
CA THR A 34 -17.72 45.72 4.35
C THR A 34 -16.42 45.41 5.08
N GLN A 35 -16.10 44.12 5.23
CA GLN A 35 -14.74 43.69 5.51
C GLN A 35 -14.03 43.59 4.17
N LYS A 36 -12.97 44.37 4.00
CA LYS A 36 -11.96 44.12 2.97
C LYS A 36 -11.67 42.62 3.00
N THR A 37 -12.02 41.90 1.94
CA THR A 37 -11.68 40.48 1.81
C THR A 37 -10.16 40.41 1.97
N PRO A 38 -9.62 39.78 3.02
CA PRO A 38 -8.19 39.58 3.10
C PRO A 38 -7.77 38.81 1.85
N ASN A 39 -6.62 39.17 1.28
CA ASN A 39 -6.14 38.57 0.05
C ASN A 39 -6.14 37.04 0.21
N SER A 40 -6.90 36.30 -0.62
CA SER A 40 -7.17 34.86 -0.39
C SER A 40 -5.88 34.03 -0.31
N SER A 41 -4.86 34.44 -1.06
CA SER A 41 -3.50 33.88 -1.00
C SER A 41 -2.83 34.04 0.36
N ALA A 42 -3.05 35.14 1.07
CA ALA A 42 -2.46 35.38 2.38
C ALA A 42 -3.15 34.55 3.47
N VAL A 43 -4.47 34.36 3.37
CA VAL A 43 -5.22 33.46 4.27
C VAL A 43 -4.78 32.02 4.07
N TYR A 44 -4.67 31.56 2.82
CA TYR A 44 -4.19 30.23 2.46
C TYR A 44 -2.80 29.93 3.04
N GLN A 45 -1.82 30.79 2.78
CA GLN A 45 -0.46 30.60 3.28
C GLN A 45 -0.39 30.62 4.82
N ASN A 46 -1.18 31.49 5.46
CA ASN A 46 -1.25 31.58 6.92
C ASN A 46 -1.84 30.30 7.53
N VAL A 47 -2.94 29.77 7.00
CA VAL A 47 -3.54 28.52 7.50
C VAL A 47 -2.59 27.34 7.31
N ARG A 48 -1.93 27.23 6.14
CA ARG A 48 -0.94 26.16 5.90
C ARG A 48 0.21 26.19 6.91
N GLN A 49 0.74 27.39 7.19
CA GLN A 49 1.81 27.57 8.16
C GLN A 49 1.34 27.20 9.58
N LYS A 50 0.15 27.65 9.98
CA LYS A 50 -0.47 27.29 11.27
C LYS A 50 -0.68 25.78 11.40
N LEU A 51 -1.25 25.13 10.38
CA LEU A 51 -1.48 23.69 10.34
C LEU A 51 -0.19 22.90 10.63
N VAL A 52 0.90 23.28 9.98
CA VAL A 52 2.22 22.63 10.13
C VAL A 52 2.86 22.94 11.47
N ALA A 53 2.77 24.20 11.91
CA ALA A 53 3.31 24.64 13.19
C ALA A 53 2.58 24.01 14.38
N GLU A 54 1.31 23.68 14.21
CA GLU A 54 0.47 23.04 15.23
C GLU A 54 0.89 21.60 15.51
N MET A 55 1.44 20.89 14.52
CA MET A 55 1.88 19.49 14.69
C MET A 55 3.10 19.39 15.63
N LYS A 56 3.05 18.48 16.60
CA LYS A 56 4.12 18.27 17.60
C LYS A 56 4.64 16.84 17.61
N ALA A 57 5.97 16.71 17.67
CA ALA A 57 6.65 15.41 17.82
C ALA A 57 6.21 14.67 19.09
N GLU A 58 6.03 15.39 20.20
CA GLU A 58 5.62 14.81 21.48
C GLU A 58 4.20 14.22 21.43
N ASN A 59 3.28 14.85 20.69
CA ASN A 59 1.94 14.28 20.49
C ASN A 59 2.00 12.97 19.70
N ILE A 60 2.80 12.94 18.62
CA ILE A 60 2.99 11.72 17.81
C ILE A 60 3.57 10.60 18.69
N LYS A 61 4.57 10.92 19.52
CA LYS A 61 5.14 9.99 20.51
C LYS A 61 4.09 9.44 21.47
N GLN A 62 3.23 10.30 22.02
CA GLN A 62 2.16 9.89 22.94
C GLN A 62 1.10 9.04 22.26
N PHE A 63 0.70 9.36 21.03
CA PHE A 63 -0.21 8.53 20.24
C PHE A 63 0.39 7.15 19.98
N LEU A 64 1.65 7.09 19.52
CA LEU A 64 2.34 5.83 19.29
C LEU A 64 2.37 4.99 20.58
N ARG A 65 2.81 5.57 21.71
CA ARG A 65 2.84 4.89 23.01
C ARG A 65 1.46 4.40 23.46
N SER A 66 0.40 5.15 23.16
CA SER A 66 -0.96 4.74 23.52
C SER A 66 -1.42 3.53 22.71
N PHE A 67 -1.04 3.45 21.44
CA PHE A 67 -1.58 2.48 20.49
C PHE A 67 -0.83 1.14 20.52
N THR A 68 0.43 1.13 20.93
CA THR A 68 1.31 -0.07 20.90
C THR A 68 1.38 -0.83 22.25
N LYS A 69 0.50 -0.53 23.22
CA LYS A 69 0.57 -1.19 24.55
C LYS A 69 0.16 -2.65 24.53
N LEU A 70 -0.77 -2.99 23.65
CA LEU A 70 -1.39 -4.31 23.57
C LEU A 70 -1.49 -4.73 22.10
N PRO A 71 -1.51 -6.04 21.81
CA PRO A 71 -1.67 -6.50 20.45
C PRO A 71 -3.02 -6.08 19.86
N HIS A 72 -3.05 -5.63 18.61
CA HIS A 72 -4.27 -5.13 17.97
C HIS A 72 -4.50 -5.75 16.58
N LEU A 73 -4.50 -7.08 16.56
CA LEU A 73 -4.79 -7.89 15.37
C LEU A 73 -6.20 -7.64 14.84
N ALA A 74 -6.36 -7.65 13.51
CA ALA A 74 -7.65 -7.44 12.86
C ALA A 74 -8.73 -8.40 13.40
N GLY A 75 -9.95 -7.89 13.54
CA GLY A 75 -11.09 -8.67 14.05
C GLY A 75 -11.07 -9.02 15.55
N THR A 76 -10.05 -8.60 16.30
CA THR A 76 -9.99 -8.78 17.76
C THR A 76 -10.73 -7.68 18.52
N GLU A 77 -11.06 -7.97 19.79
CA GLU A 77 -11.69 -6.98 20.68
C GLU A 77 -10.80 -5.76 20.89
N GLN A 78 -9.49 -5.96 21.09
CA GLN A 78 -8.55 -4.87 21.31
C GLN A 78 -8.47 -3.92 20.10
N ASN A 79 -8.50 -4.45 18.88
CA ASN A 79 -8.51 -3.60 17.69
C ASN A 79 -9.83 -2.82 17.53
N LEU A 80 -10.97 -3.38 17.96
CA LEU A 80 -12.24 -2.65 18.03
C LEU A 80 -12.21 -1.54 19.10
N LEU A 81 -11.57 -1.78 20.25
CA LEU A 81 -11.39 -0.76 21.28
C LEU A 81 -10.53 0.41 20.75
N LEU A 82 -9.46 0.11 20.02
CA LEU A 82 -8.63 1.13 19.36
C LEU A 82 -9.41 1.90 18.29
N ALA A 83 -10.26 1.21 17.49
CA ALA A 83 -11.15 1.86 16.53
C ALA A 83 -12.12 2.85 17.20
N LYS A 84 -12.72 2.45 18.33
CA LYS A 84 -13.60 3.32 19.12
C LYS A 84 -12.85 4.49 19.76
N GLN A 85 -11.61 4.27 20.20
CA GLN A 85 -10.74 5.33 20.72
C GLN A 85 -10.46 6.37 19.62
N ILE A 86 -10.03 5.95 18.44
CA ILE A 86 -9.78 6.85 17.30
C ILE A 86 -11.05 7.60 16.90
N GLN A 87 -12.20 6.90 16.84
CA GLN A 87 -13.49 7.52 16.56
C GLN A 87 -13.85 8.63 17.58
N GLY A 88 -13.66 8.36 18.87
CA GLY A 88 -13.89 9.33 19.95
C GLY A 88 -12.99 10.55 19.81
N GLN A 89 -11.68 10.31 19.65
CA GLN A 89 -10.68 11.38 19.47
C GLN A 89 -10.98 12.24 18.24
N TRP A 90 -11.39 11.66 17.12
CA TRP A 90 -11.74 12.43 15.93
C TRP A 90 -12.97 13.33 16.11
N LYS A 91 -13.94 12.90 16.92
CA LYS A 91 -15.07 13.76 17.32
C LYS A 91 -14.59 14.90 18.21
N GLU A 92 -13.71 14.63 19.16
CA GLU A 92 -13.13 15.63 20.07
C GLU A 92 -12.25 16.64 19.33
N PHE A 93 -11.47 16.20 18.35
CA PHE A 93 -10.69 17.08 17.47
C PHE A 93 -11.59 17.97 16.60
N GLY A 94 -12.88 17.65 16.51
CA GLY A 94 -13.87 18.48 15.86
C GLY A 94 -14.12 18.11 14.41
N LEU A 95 -13.93 16.86 13.96
CA LEU A 95 -14.42 16.45 12.64
C LEU A 95 -15.96 16.61 12.54
N ASP A 96 -16.48 16.78 11.32
CA ASP A 96 -17.92 16.91 11.09
C ASP A 96 -18.68 15.61 11.36
N SER A 97 -18.05 14.48 11.05
CA SER A 97 -18.49 13.15 11.44
C SER A 97 -17.29 12.23 11.66
N ALA A 98 -17.49 11.18 12.46
CA ALA A 98 -16.56 10.08 12.61
C ALA A 98 -17.35 8.80 12.95
N GLU A 99 -17.35 7.84 12.02
CA GLU A 99 -18.21 6.66 12.06
C GLU A 99 -17.41 5.37 11.93
N LEU A 100 -17.90 4.30 12.57
CA LEU A 100 -17.40 2.96 12.33
C LEU A 100 -18.16 2.35 11.15
N VAL A 101 -17.42 1.97 10.12
CA VAL A 101 -17.95 1.24 8.96
C VAL A 101 -17.43 -0.17 9.01
N HIS A 102 -18.33 -1.15 9.01
CA HIS A 102 -17.96 -2.55 9.20
C HIS A 102 -18.26 -3.42 7.99
N TYR A 103 -17.51 -4.51 7.90
CA TYR A 103 -17.65 -5.60 6.94
C TYR A 103 -17.42 -6.93 7.65
N ASP A 104 -18.05 -8.00 7.16
CA ASP A 104 -17.88 -9.35 7.69
C ASP A 104 -17.05 -10.17 6.67
N VAL A 105 -15.72 -10.13 6.84
CA VAL A 105 -14.72 -10.65 5.89
C VAL A 105 -14.12 -11.98 6.36
N LEU A 106 -13.53 -12.76 5.46
CA LEU A 106 -12.79 -13.96 5.81
C LEU A 106 -11.42 -13.59 6.39
N LEU A 107 -11.22 -13.84 7.68
CA LEU A 107 -9.92 -13.78 8.35
C LEU A 107 -9.41 -15.20 8.64
N SER A 108 -8.21 -15.31 9.19
CA SER A 108 -7.54 -16.58 9.46
C SER A 108 -6.77 -16.51 10.77
N TYR A 109 -6.82 -17.54 11.61
CA TYR A 109 -6.14 -17.57 12.92
C TYR A 109 -5.63 -18.99 13.23
N PRO A 110 -4.50 -19.15 13.94
CA PRO A 110 -4.03 -20.45 14.40
C PRO A 110 -5.01 -21.06 15.41
N ASN A 111 -5.07 -22.40 15.48
CA ASN A 111 -5.86 -23.10 16.48
C ASN A 111 -5.10 -23.14 17.82
N GLU A 112 -5.68 -22.53 18.86
CA GLU A 112 -5.08 -22.50 20.20
C GLU A 112 -4.87 -23.89 20.82
N LYS A 113 -5.72 -24.87 20.47
CA LYS A 113 -5.64 -26.24 21.02
C LYS A 113 -4.67 -27.13 20.24
N GLN A 114 -4.31 -26.74 19.03
CA GLN A 114 -3.44 -27.50 18.13
C GLN A 114 -2.44 -26.53 17.50
N PRO A 115 -1.34 -26.22 18.21
CA PRO A 115 -0.39 -25.24 17.75
C PRO A 115 0.28 -25.68 16.45
N ASN A 116 0.65 -24.70 15.63
CA ASN A 116 1.42 -24.96 14.43
C ASN A 116 2.90 -25.16 14.79
N TYR A 117 3.56 -26.13 14.14
CA TYR A 117 5.01 -26.33 14.27
C TYR A 117 5.54 -27.16 13.11
N ILE A 118 6.86 -27.25 12.98
CA ILE A 118 7.55 -28.16 12.08
C ILE A 118 8.40 -29.12 12.90
N SER A 119 8.45 -30.37 12.48
CA SER A 119 9.28 -31.40 13.10
C SER A 119 10.21 -32.07 12.09
N VAL A 120 11.35 -32.55 12.58
CA VAL A 120 12.17 -33.54 11.88
C VAL A 120 11.88 -34.89 12.51
N ILE A 121 11.62 -35.88 11.67
CA ILE A 121 11.30 -37.24 12.10
C ILE A 121 12.35 -38.25 11.65
N ASP A 122 12.54 -39.31 12.42
CA ASP A 122 13.34 -40.48 12.03
C ASP A 122 12.54 -41.48 11.18
N ASP A 123 13.17 -42.60 10.83
CA ASP A 123 12.58 -43.67 10.02
C ASP A 123 11.51 -44.49 10.78
N GLN A 124 11.44 -44.37 12.11
CA GLN A 124 10.35 -44.91 12.92
C GLN A 124 9.21 -43.90 13.11
N GLY A 125 9.36 -42.67 12.61
CA GLY A 125 8.37 -41.60 12.69
C GLY A 125 8.40 -40.82 14.01
N ASN A 126 9.43 -40.99 14.84
CA ASN A 126 9.60 -40.22 16.08
C ASN A 126 10.09 -38.82 15.77
N GLU A 127 9.56 -37.81 16.47
CA GLU A 127 10.04 -36.43 16.37
C GLU A 127 11.37 -36.29 17.13
N ILE A 128 12.43 -35.88 16.42
CA ILE A 128 13.76 -35.67 16.99
C ILE A 128 14.12 -34.18 17.16
N PHE A 129 13.36 -33.30 16.51
CA PHE A 129 13.47 -31.85 16.63
C PHE A 129 12.10 -31.24 16.31
N ASN A 130 11.69 -30.26 17.12
CA ASN A 130 10.48 -29.47 16.91
C ASN A 130 10.84 -27.98 16.93
N THR A 131 10.26 -27.20 16.03
CA THR A 131 10.43 -25.75 16.00
C THR A 131 9.74 -25.08 17.18
N SER A 132 10.13 -23.84 17.45
CA SER A 132 9.52 -23.01 18.47
C SER A 132 8.02 -22.80 18.21
N LEU A 133 7.20 -22.87 19.27
CA LEU A 133 5.75 -22.65 19.16
C LEU A 133 5.37 -21.16 19.21
N PHE A 134 6.20 -20.33 19.85
CA PHE A 134 5.98 -18.91 20.05
C PHE A 134 7.32 -18.17 20.11
N GLU A 135 7.29 -16.87 19.83
CA GLU A 135 8.43 -15.99 20.07
C GLU A 135 8.46 -15.61 21.57
N PRO A 136 9.63 -15.57 22.21
CA PRO A 136 9.75 -15.05 23.56
C PRO A 136 9.21 -13.61 23.64
N PRO A 137 8.30 -13.30 24.59
CA PRO A 137 7.81 -11.94 24.77
C PRO A 137 8.96 -10.95 24.99
N PRO A 138 8.92 -9.76 24.37
CA PRO A 138 9.93 -8.74 24.60
C PRO A 138 9.86 -8.21 26.04
N GLN A 139 11.00 -7.69 26.53
CA GLN A 139 11.09 -7.11 27.87
C GLN A 139 10.02 -6.03 28.09
N GLY A 140 9.29 -6.12 29.20
CA GLY A 140 8.20 -5.21 29.57
C GLY A 140 6.81 -5.66 29.08
N TYR A 141 6.73 -6.75 28.31
CA TYR A 141 5.49 -7.32 27.77
C TYR A 141 5.23 -8.75 28.26
N GLU A 142 5.92 -9.19 29.32
CA GLU A 142 5.88 -10.58 29.84
C GLU A 142 4.48 -11.01 30.29
N ASN A 143 3.64 -10.05 30.73
CA ASN A 143 2.27 -10.31 31.20
C ASN A 143 1.20 -10.19 30.11
N VAL A 144 1.59 -9.96 28.85
CA VAL A 144 0.64 -9.86 27.74
C VAL A 144 0.28 -11.28 27.27
N THR A 145 -0.98 -11.68 27.45
CA THR A 145 -1.44 -13.06 27.20
C THR A 145 -1.88 -13.34 25.77
N ASP A 146 -2.27 -12.30 25.03
CA ASP A 146 -2.97 -12.45 23.74
C ASP A 146 -2.02 -12.31 22.54
N ILE A 147 -0.73 -12.62 22.74
CA ILE A 147 0.25 -12.63 21.66
C ILE A 147 0.04 -13.90 20.82
N LEU A 148 -0.47 -13.71 19.62
CA LEU A 148 -0.70 -14.79 18.67
C LEU A 148 0.65 -15.42 18.24
N PRO A 149 0.79 -16.77 18.20
CA PRO A 149 2.03 -17.39 17.73
C PRO A 149 2.32 -17.05 16.26
N PRO A 150 3.58 -17.17 15.80
CA PRO A 150 3.92 -16.99 14.40
C PRO A 150 3.14 -17.96 13.50
N TYR A 151 2.54 -17.42 12.44
CA TYR A 151 1.84 -18.20 11.44
C TYR A 151 1.73 -17.40 10.15
N ASN A 152 1.42 -18.10 9.05
CA ASN A 152 1.02 -17.47 7.81
C ASN A 152 -0.49 -17.57 7.67
N ALA A 153 -1.18 -16.43 7.64
CA ALA A 153 -2.63 -16.39 7.51
C ALA A 153 -3.09 -16.97 6.17
N PHE A 154 -4.23 -17.67 6.21
CA PHE A 154 -4.88 -18.40 5.11
C PHE A 154 -4.13 -19.66 4.63
N SER A 155 -3.07 -20.05 5.33
CA SER A 155 -2.37 -21.32 5.11
C SER A 155 -3.34 -22.51 5.15
N ALA A 156 -3.18 -23.46 4.21
CA ALA A 156 -4.00 -24.67 4.21
C ALA A 156 -3.67 -25.54 5.42
N GLN A 157 -4.68 -26.23 5.95
CA GLN A 157 -4.46 -27.23 7.00
C GLN A 157 -3.79 -28.47 6.42
N GLY A 158 -2.93 -29.11 7.22
CA GLY A 158 -2.33 -30.38 6.82
C GLY A 158 -1.14 -30.79 7.67
N VAL A 159 -0.81 -32.07 7.54
CA VAL A 159 0.38 -32.70 8.16
C VAL A 159 1.28 -33.38 7.12
N PRO A 160 1.76 -32.67 6.08
CA PRO A 160 2.59 -33.27 5.05
C PRO A 160 3.93 -33.71 5.63
N GLU A 161 4.44 -34.83 5.12
CA GLU A 161 5.74 -35.40 5.44
C GLU A 161 6.53 -35.61 4.15
N ALA A 162 7.74 -35.07 4.10
CA ALA A 162 8.55 -35.12 2.88
C ALA A 162 10.04 -34.86 3.13
N ASP A 163 10.84 -35.16 2.11
CA ASP A 163 12.17 -34.59 1.99
C ASP A 163 12.10 -33.07 1.79
N LEU A 164 13.08 -32.37 2.37
CA LEU A 164 13.21 -30.93 2.29
C LEU A 164 14.00 -30.51 1.04
N VAL A 165 13.60 -29.41 0.39
CA VAL A 165 14.34 -28.76 -0.70
C VAL A 165 14.49 -27.27 -0.41
N TYR A 166 15.72 -26.75 -0.43
CA TYR A 166 15.96 -25.30 -0.28
C TYR A 166 15.80 -24.59 -1.63
N VAL A 167 14.94 -23.58 -1.68
CA VAL A 167 14.52 -22.91 -2.92
C VAL A 167 14.87 -21.42 -2.96
N ASN A 168 15.94 -21.01 -2.26
CA ASN A 168 16.38 -19.62 -2.18
C ASN A 168 15.24 -18.69 -1.72
N TYR A 169 14.86 -17.69 -2.53
CA TYR A 169 13.76 -16.78 -2.23
C TYR A 169 12.42 -17.27 -2.78
N GLY A 170 12.33 -18.45 -3.40
CA GLY A 170 11.08 -18.98 -3.99
C GLY A 170 10.55 -18.13 -5.15
N ARG A 171 11.42 -17.41 -5.86
CA ARG A 171 11.04 -16.62 -7.04
C ARG A 171 10.83 -17.52 -8.24
N THR A 172 10.19 -16.99 -9.29
CA THR A 172 9.96 -17.73 -10.53
C THR A 172 11.28 -18.25 -11.11
N GLU A 173 12.32 -17.41 -11.11
CA GLU A 173 13.66 -17.75 -11.56
C GLU A 173 14.38 -18.79 -10.67
N ASP A 174 14.07 -18.83 -9.37
CA ASP A 174 14.66 -19.83 -8.47
C ASP A 174 14.11 -21.23 -8.81
N PHE A 175 12.80 -21.34 -9.05
CA PHE A 175 12.17 -22.60 -9.49
C PHE A 175 12.59 -23.00 -10.91
N PHE A 176 12.72 -22.05 -11.84
CA PHE A 176 13.26 -22.34 -13.17
C PHE A 176 14.67 -22.88 -13.11
N LYS A 177 15.53 -22.31 -12.26
CA LYS A 177 16.91 -22.80 -12.07
C LYS A 177 16.92 -24.24 -11.54
N LEU A 178 16.09 -24.53 -10.53
CA LEU A 178 15.97 -25.89 -9.97
C LEU A 178 15.55 -26.91 -11.02
N GLU A 179 14.48 -26.63 -11.77
CA GLU A 179 13.90 -27.55 -12.74
C GLU A 179 14.76 -27.68 -14.01
N ARG A 180 15.15 -26.55 -14.60
CA ARG A 180 15.75 -26.49 -15.95
C ARG A 180 17.27 -26.67 -15.95
N GLU A 181 17.96 -26.27 -14.87
CA GLU A 181 19.43 -26.30 -14.82
C GLU A 181 19.95 -27.36 -13.84
N MET A 182 19.25 -27.60 -12.73
CA MET A 182 19.73 -28.50 -11.66
C MET A 182 19.06 -29.89 -11.66
N GLY A 183 18.01 -30.09 -12.47
CA GLY A 183 17.26 -31.35 -12.51
C GLY A 183 16.56 -31.70 -11.18
N ILE A 184 16.27 -30.70 -10.34
CA ILE A 184 15.60 -30.88 -9.05
C ILE A 184 14.09 -30.79 -9.23
N ASN A 185 13.38 -31.88 -8.88
CA ASN A 185 11.92 -31.93 -8.92
C ASN A 185 11.32 -31.68 -7.52
N CYS A 186 10.59 -30.58 -7.37
CA CYS A 186 9.90 -30.20 -6.13
C CYS A 186 8.56 -30.94 -5.90
N THR A 187 8.11 -31.75 -6.86
CA THR A 187 6.83 -32.48 -6.75
C THR A 187 6.84 -33.41 -5.53
N GLY A 188 5.84 -33.24 -4.66
CA GLY A 188 5.69 -34.01 -3.42
C GLY A 188 6.79 -33.74 -2.39
N LYS A 189 7.51 -32.61 -2.48
CA LYS A 189 8.51 -32.18 -1.49
C LYS A 189 7.97 -31.08 -0.60
N ILE A 190 8.57 -30.93 0.58
CA ILE A 190 8.43 -29.71 1.37
C ILE A 190 9.57 -28.79 0.92
N VAL A 191 9.25 -27.54 0.58
CA VAL A 191 10.26 -26.56 0.20
C VAL A 191 10.51 -25.59 1.35
N ILE A 192 11.75 -25.15 1.54
CA ILE A 192 12.11 -24.08 2.46
C ILE A 192 12.66 -22.89 1.68
N ALA A 193 12.07 -21.71 1.90
CA ALA A 193 12.45 -20.48 1.23
C ALA A 193 12.71 -19.36 2.25
N ARG A 194 13.73 -18.54 2.01
CA ARG A 194 13.92 -17.32 2.78
C ARG A 194 12.96 -16.22 2.35
N TYR A 195 12.51 -15.42 3.31
CA TYR A 195 11.80 -14.17 3.07
C TYR A 195 12.67 -13.16 2.30
N GLY A 196 12.03 -12.11 1.74
CA GLY A 196 12.70 -11.07 0.97
C GLY A 196 12.50 -11.18 -0.56
N LYS A 197 12.94 -10.14 -1.28
CA LYS A 197 12.83 -9.92 -2.74
C LYS A 197 11.41 -9.80 -3.32
N ILE A 198 10.55 -10.78 -3.06
CA ILE A 198 9.17 -10.83 -3.57
C ILE A 198 8.17 -11.04 -2.42
N PHE A 199 6.91 -10.66 -2.66
CA PHE A 199 5.82 -10.92 -1.72
C PHE A 199 5.67 -12.41 -1.41
N ARG A 200 5.42 -12.72 -0.13
CA ARG A 200 5.37 -14.10 0.38
C ARG A 200 4.30 -14.96 -0.30
N GLY A 201 3.13 -14.40 -0.64
CA GLY A 201 2.12 -15.14 -1.40
C GLY A 201 2.57 -15.51 -2.82
N ASN A 202 3.48 -14.76 -3.46
CA ASN A 202 4.10 -15.18 -4.72
C ASN A 202 5.02 -16.38 -4.53
N LYS A 203 5.77 -16.46 -3.42
CA LYS A 203 6.61 -17.63 -3.08
C LYS A 203 5.75 -18.89 -2.96
N VAL A 204 4.63 -18.79 -2.25
CA VAL A 204 3.67 -19.89 -2.08
C VAL A 204 3.03 -20.28 -3.41
N LYS A 205 2.58 -19.31 -4.22
CA LYS A 205 2.05 -19.55 -5.58
C LYS A 205 3.05 -20.34 -6.41
N ASN A 206 4.32 -19.93 -6.40
CA ASN A 206 5.37 -20.58 -7.19
C ASN A 206 5.66 -22.01 -6.68
N ALA A 207 5.69 -22.21 -5.36
CA ALA A 207 5.85 -23.53 -4.76
C ALA A 207 4.71 -24.49 -5.13
N VAL A 208 3.45 -24.00 -5.13
CA VAL A 208 2.29 -24.77 -5.60
C VAL A 208 2.44 -25.15 -7.07
N LEU A 209 2.87 -24.22 -7.93
CA LEU A 209 3.11 -24.50 -9.35
C LEU A 209 4.23 -25.51 -9.57
N ALA A 210 5.24 -25.53 -8.70
CA ALA A 210 6.34 -26.50 -8.73
C ALA A 210 5.97 -27.87 -8.11
N GLY A 211 4.72 -28.07 -7.68
CA GLY A 211 4.22 -29.34 -7.14
C GLY A 211 4.61 -29.61 -5.69
N ALA A 212 5.10 -28.61 -4.94
CA ALA A 212 5.40 -28.76 -3.53
C ALA A 212 4.14 -29.11 -2.72
N GLN A 213 4.28 -29.92 -1.66
CA GLN A 213 3.18 -30.27 -0.76
C GLN A 213 3.14 -29.42 0.53
N GLY A 214 4.16 -28.60 0.76
CA GLY A 214 4.23 -27.64 1.86
C GLY A 214 5.39 -26.68 1.68
N ILE A 215 5.33 -25.52 2.30
CA ILE A 215 6.40 -24.51 2.26
C ILE A 215 6.70 -23.92 3.64
N ILE A 216 7.99 -23.92 3.99
CA ILE A 216 8.55 -23.29 5.18
C ILE A 216 9.14 -21.95 4.76
N LEU A 217 8.78 -20.88 5.47
CA LEU A 217 9.34 -19.54 5.24
C LEU A 217 10.21 -19.13 6.43
N TYR A 218 11.40 -18.59 6.20
CA TYR A 218 12.26 -18.14 7.29
C TYR A 218 12.97 -16.82 6.99
N SER A 219 13.35 -16.08 8.03
CA SER A 219 14.02 -14.79 7.92
C SER A 219 15.54 -14.94 8.00
N ASP A 220 16.21 -15.18 6.87
CA ASP A 220 17.68 -15.33 6.86
C ASP A 220 18.40 -14.05 7.35
N PRO A 221 19.43 -14.14 8.22
CA PRO A 221 20.18 -12.98 8.67
C PRO A 221 20.80 -12.15 7.55
N ALA A 222 21.08 -12.73 6.37
CA ALA A 222 21.55 -11.98 5.21
C ALA A 222 20.55 -10.90 4.73
N ASP A 223 19.26 -11.12 4.99
CA ASP A 223 18.16 -10.27 4.51
C ASP A 223 17.46 -9.50 5.63
N TYR A 224 17.69 -9.87 6.89
CA TYR A 224 16.98 -9.33 8.06
C TYR A 224 17.89 -9.01 9.26
N CYS A 225 19.21 -9.05 9.10
CA CYS A 225 20.14 -8.53 10.10
C CYS A 225 21.13 -7.55 9.46
N ALA A 226 21.17 -6.33 9.97
CA ALA A 226 22.17 -5.34 9.62
C ALA A 226 23.55 -5.71 10.20
N PRO A 227 24.64 -5.59 9.43
CA PRO A 227 25.98 -5.89 9.93
C PRO A 227 26.38 -5.02 11.13
N GLY A 228 26.95 -5.64 12.17
CA GLY A 228 27.49 -4.92 13.33
C GLY A 228 26.45 -4.35 14.29
N VAL A 229 25.21 -4.83 14.23
CA VAL A 229 24.11 -4.40 15.10
C VAL A 229 23.63 -5.60 15.93
N ASP A 230 23.41 -5.38 17.22
CA ASP A 230 22.90 -6.42 18.12
C ASP A 230 21.43 -6.73 17.86
N ALA A 231 21.03 -7.96 18.19
CA ALA A 231 19.61 -8.33 18.18
C ALA A 231 18.84 -7.57 19.27
N TYR A 232 17.54 -7.39 19.07
CA TYR A 232 16.65 -6.85 20.10
C TYR A 232 16.71 -7.71 21.38
N PRO A 233 16.80 -7.12 22.59
CA PRO A 233 16.51 -5.72 22.94
C PRO A 233 17.70 -4.74 22.92
N ASP A 234 18.93 -5.23 22.80
CA ASP A 234 20.13 -4.39 22.91
C ASP A 234 20.45 -3.65 21.60
N GLY A 235 19.97 -4.16 20.47
CA GLY A 235 19.95 -3.45 19.20
C GLY A 235 18.62 -3.60 18.46
N TRP A 236 18.63 -3.31 17.16
CA TRP A 236 17.43 -3.30 16.32
C TRP A 236 17.40 -4.45 15.30
N ASN A 237 18.33 -5.41 15.40
CA ASN A 237 18.30 -6.62 14.57
C ASN A 237 17.27 -7.63 15.06
N LEU A 238 16.87 -8.50 14.13
CA LEU A 238 15.98 -9.62 14.39
C LEU A 238 16.64 -10.61 15.35
N PRO A 239 16.01 -10.98 16.48
CA PRO A 239 16.45 -12.10 17.31
C PRO A 239 16.23 -13.45 16.61
N GLY A 240 17.01 -14.46 16.96
CA GLY A 240 16.99 -15.74 16.23
C GLY A 240 15.74 -16.60 16.36
N GLY A 241 14.95 -16.37 17.41
CA GLY A 241 13.61 -16.93 17.53
C GLY A 241 12.53 -16.11 16.81
N GLY A 242 12.85 -14.91 16.33
CA GLY A 242 11.90 -14.00 15.69
C GLY A 242 11.42 -14.53 14.34
N ALA A 243 10.11 -14.64 14.17
CA ALA A 243 9.48 -15.22 12.99
C ALA A 243 8.46 -14.26 12.38
N GLN A 244 8.66 -13.95 11.10
CA GLN A 244 7.84 -12.97 10.37
C GLN A 244 6.45 -13.55 10.05
N ARG A 245 5.41 -12.98 10.66
CA ARG A 245 4.00 -13.24 10.31
C ARG A 245 3.65 -12.62 8.96
N GLY A 246 2.49 -12.97 8.42
CA GLY A 246 2.01 -12.38 7.18
C GLY A 246 1.02 -13.27 6.45
N ASN A 247 0.06 -12.67 5.77
CA ASN A 247 -0.84 -13.40 4.88
C ASN A 247 -0.10 -13.93 3.66
N VAL A 248 -0.55 -15.08 3.15
CA VAL A 248 -0.02 -15.72 1.93
C VAL A 248 -1.06 -15.77 0.81
N LEU A 249 -2.07 -14.91 0.86
CA LEU A 249 -3.10 -14.84 -0.18
C LEU A 249 -2.55 -14.34 -1.51
N ASN A 250 -3.14 -14.83 -2.60
CA ASN A 250 -2.89 -14.31 -3.93
C ASN A 250 -4.11 -13.58 -4.54
N LEU A 251 -4.56 -12.49 -3.89
CA LEU A 251 -5.80 -11.77 -4.25
C LEU A 251 -5.80 -11.06 -5.61
N ASN A 252 -4.68 -10.46 -6.02
CA ASN A 252 -4.60 -9.62 -7.23
C ASN A 252 -5.65 -8.48 -7.26
N GLY A 253 -5.80 -7.76 -6.15
CA GLY A 253 -6.71 -6.61 -6.01
C GLY A 253 -8.17 -6.95 -5.69
N ALA A 254 -8.47 -8.21 -5.34
CA ALA A 254 -9.84 -8.67 -5.16
C ALA A 254 -10.56 -8.16 -3.92
N GLY A 255 -9.85 -7.82 -2.83
CA GLY A 255 -10.46 -7.59 -1.52
C GLY A 255 -10.69 -8.90 -0.78
N ASP A 256 -11.80 -9.00 -0.04
CA ASP A 256 -12.19 -10.23 0.66
C ASP A 256 -12.20 -11.45 -0.27
N PRO A 257 -11.58 -12.58 0.10
CA PRO A 257 -11.58 -13.79 -0.71
C PRO A 257 -12.97 -14.29 -1.12
N LEU A 258 -14.03 -13.94 -0.38
CA LEU A 258 -15.37 -14.48 -0.60
C LEU A 258 -16.33 -13.52 -1.30
N THR A 259 -16.02 -12.22 -1.38
CA THR A 259 -16.89 -11.21 -2.01
C THR A 259 -16.18 -10.40 -3.12
N PRO A 260 -15.40 -11.03 -4.02
CA PRO A 260 -14.63 -10.29 -5.01
C PRO A 260 -15.53 -9.44 -5.93
N GLY A 261 -15.43 -8.12 -5.84
CA GLY A 261 -16.23 -7.19 -6.64
C GLY A 261 -17.34 -6.46 -5.90
N TYR A 262 -17.70 -6.90 -4.69
CA TYR A 262 -18.85 -6.42 -3.93
C TYR A 262 -18.54 -6.34 -2.44
N PRO A 263 -18.98 -5.28 -1.74
CA PRO A 263 -18.66 -5.12 -0.33
C PRO A 263 -19.23 -6.25 0.53
N ALA A 264 -18.44 -6.77 1.47
CA ALA A 264 -18.78 -7.85 2.41
C ALA A 264 -19.77 -7.41 3.51
N LYS A 265 -20.95 -6.96 3.12
CA LYS A 265 -22.07 -6.63 4.01
C LYS A 265 -22.74 -7.91 4.54
N GLU A 266 -23.63 -7.74 5.51
CA GLU A 266 -24.37 -8.83 6.16
C GLU A 266 -25.19 -9.66 5.15
N TYR A 267 -25.78 -9.00 4.14
CA TYR A 267 -26.61 -9.63 3.10
C TYR A 267 -25.82 -10.14 1.89
N THR A 268 -24.52 -9.83 1.80
CA THR A 268 -23.73 -10.10 0.60
C THR A 268 -23.54 -11.60 0.41
N PHE A 269 -23.74 -12.08 -0.82
CA PHE A 269 -23.41 -13.44 -1.20
C PHE A 269 -21.91 -13.70 -1.01
N ARG A 270 -21.57 -14.83 -0.39
CA ARG A 270 -20.18 -15.26 -0.19
C ARG A 270 -19.92 -16.53 -0.99
N CYS A 271 -18.82 -16.54 -1.74
CA CYS A 271 -18.29 -17.78 -2.31
C CYS A 271 -18.02 -18.80 -1.21
N LYS A 272 -18.00 -20.09 -1.55
CA LYS A 272 -17.59 -21.12 -0.59
C LYS A 272 -16.12 -20.90 -0.23
N VAL A 273 -15.75 -21.18 1.02
CA VAL A 273 -14.39 -20.94 1.53
C VAL A 273 -13.32 -21.68 0.72
N ASN A 274 -13.59 -22.90 0.25
CA ASN A 274 -12.68 -23.67 -0.59
C ASN A 274 -12.54 -23.14 -2.04
N GLU A 275 -13.44 -22.25 -2.45
CA GLU A 275 -13.43 -21.55 -3.74
C GLU A 275 -12.97 -20.09 -3.58
N GLY A 276 -12.60 -19.67 -2.37
CA GLY A 276 -12.17 -18.30 -2.08
C GLY A 276 -10.94 -17.88 -2.88
N VAL A 277 -10.94 -16.62 -3.32
CA VAL A 277 -9.92 -16.09 -4.24
C VAL A 277 -8.54 -16.14 -3.59
N GLY A 278 -7.58 -16.77 -4.26
CA GLY A 278 -6.17 -16.69 -3.89
C GLY A 278 -5.77 -17.43 -2.61
N ILE A 279 -6.66 -18.25 -2.03
CA ILE A 279 -6.33 -19.10 -0.87
C ILE A 279 -5.35 -20.21 -1.29
N PRO A 280 -4.20 -20.37 -0.62
CA PRO A 280 -3.24 -21.42 -0.95
C PRO A 280 -3.80 -22.82 -0.66
N LYS A 281 -3.32 -23.81 -1.41
CA LYS A 281 -3.76 -25.22 -1.30
C LYS A 281 -2.78 -26.12 -0.55
N ILE A 282 -1.67 -25.57 -0.07
CA ILE A 282 -0.63 -26.30 0.65
C ILE A 282 -0.36 -25.61 1.99
N PRO A 283 0.06 -26.36 3.03
CA PRO A 283 0.50 -25.78 4.29
C PRO A 283 1.71 -24.86 4.11
N VAL A 284 1.64 -23.74 4.81
CA VAL A 284 2.67 -22.69 4.90
C VAL A 284 2.89 -22.33 6.36
N HIS A 285 4.15 -22.25 6.79
CA HIS A 285 4.48 -21.85 8.17
C HIS A 285 5.79 -21.05 8.23
N PRO A 286 5.84 -19.94 9.01
CA PRO A 286 7.05 -19.18 9.19
C PRO A 286 7.86 -19.69 10.40
N ILE A 287 9.19 -19.62 10.32
CA ILE A 287 10.09 -19.96 11.42
C ILE A 287 11.18 -18.90 11.61
N GLY A 288 11.74 -18.85 12.82
CA GLY A 288 12.93 -18.07 13.14
C GLY A 288 14.19 -18.68 12.52
N TYR A 289 15.26 -17.89 12.44
CA TYR A 289 16.48 -18.35 11.77
C TYR A 289 17.31 -19.35 12.60
N HIS A 290 17.13 -19.41 13.93
CA HIS A 290 17.70 -20.50 14.74
C HIS A 290 17.12 -21.86 14.36
N ASP A 291 15.80 -21.94 14.20
CA ASP A 291 15.12 -23.17 13.79
C ASP A 291 15.45 -23.52 12.34
N ALA A 292 15.55 -22.51 11.46
CA ALA A 292 15.98 -22.72 10.08
C ALA A 292 17.42 -23.24 9.98
N GLU A 293 18.32 -22.80 10.86
CA GLU A 293 19.69 -23.31 10.91
C GLU A 293 19.72 -24.80 11.21
N VAL A 294 18.90 -25.28 12.15
CA VAL A 294 18.78 -26.72 12.47
C VAL A 294 18.33 -27.52 11.24
N LEU A 295 17.30 -27.05 10.54
CA LEU A 295 16.80 -27.70 9.32
C LEU A 295 17.83 -27.68 8.18
N LEU A 296 18.51 -26.55 7.97
CA LEU A 296 19.43 -26.38 6.84
C LEU A 296 20.80 -27.02 7.08
N ARG A 297 21.20 -27.25 8.34
CA ARG A 297 22.53 -27.80 8.69
C ARG A 297 22.73 -29.22 8.17
N ALA A 298 21.70 -30.06 8.22
CA ALA A 298 21.78 -31.46 7.80
C ALA A 298 21.42 -31.67 6.32
N MET A 299 21.12 -30.59 5.57
CA MET A 299 20.70 -30.68 4.17
C MET A 299 21.76 -31.36 3.30
N GLY A 300 21.36 -32.41 2.59
CA GLY A 300 22.18 -33.13 1.62
C GLY A 300 21.96 -32.63 0.19
N GLY A 301 22.31 -33.48 -0.78
CA GLY A 301 22.11 -33.19 -2.20
C GLY A 301 23.09 -32.16 -2.77
N HIS A 302 22.67 -31.46 -3.82
CA HIS A 302 23.53 -30.54 -4.57
C HIS A 302 23.97 -29.35 -3.71
N ALA A 303 25.20 -28.89 -3.90
CA ALA A 303 25.66 -27.63 -3.34
C ALA A 303 24.85 -26.45 -3.93
N ALA A 304 24.77 -25.35 -3.18
CA ALA A 304 24.19 -24.10 -3.68
C ALA A 304 24.84 -23.72 -5.04
N PRO A 305 24.04 -23.38 -6.07
CA PRO A 305 24.55 -23.21 -7.43
C PRO A 305 25.49 -21.99 -7.57
N ASP A 306 25.30 -20.96 -6.76
CA ASP A 306 26.14 -19.76 -6.72
C ASP A 306 26.00 -19.04 -5.37
N SER A 307 26.80 -17.97 -5.17
CA SER A 307 26.81 -17.21 -3.92
C SER A 307 25.48 -16.51 -3.62
N SER A 308 24.63 -16.25 -4.62
CA SER A 308 23.33 -15.60 -4.42
C SER A 308 22.30 -16.51 -3.77
N TRP A 309 22.59 -17.82 -3.66
CA TRP A 309 21.76 -18.79 -2.94
C TRP A 309 22.19 -18.97 -1.48
N LYS A 310 23.38 -18.50 -1.11
CA LYS A 310 23.87 -18.57 0.27
C LYS A 310 23.35 -17.37 1.07
N GLY A 311 22.90 -17.64 2.28
CA GLY A 311 22.59 -16.61 3.27
C GLY A 311 23.76 -16.41 4.23
N SER A 312 23.45 -16.04 5.48
CA SER A 312 24.46 -15.77 6.52
C SER A 312 24.37 -16.71 7.72
N LEU A 313 23.64 -17.81 7.62
CA LEU A 313 23.68 -18.91 8.59
C LEU A 313 24.95 -19.74 8.43
N ASN A 314 25.40 -20.36 9.52
CA ASN A 314 26.57 -21.24 9.53
C ASN A 314 26.23 -22.65 9.00
N VAL A 315 25.79 -22.73 7.75
CA VAL A 315 25.37 -23.97 7.06
C VAL A 315 25.84 -23.97 5.60
N SER A 316 25.82 -25.14 4.94
CA SER A 316 26.27 -25.29 3.55
C SER A 316 25.34 -24.67 2.51
N TYR A 317 24.05 -24.49 2.87
CA TYR A 317 22.96 -24.15 1.95
C TYR A 317 22.81 -25.16 0.80
N ASN A 318 23.05 -26.44 1.07
CA ASN A 318 22.76 -27.48 0.10
C ASN A 318 21.26 -27.49 -0.26
N ILE A 319 20.96 -27.87 -1.50
CA ILE A 319 19.62 -27.76 -2.08
C ILE A 319 18.70 -28.91 -1.66
N GLY A 320 19.26 -30.07 -1.32
CA GLY A 320 18.49 -31.31 -1.18
C GLY A 320 18.34 -32.06 -2.52
N PRO A 321 17.36 -32.97 -2.64
CA PRO A 321 16.34 -33.29 -1.65
C PRO A 321 16.88 -34.09 -0.46
N GLY A 322 16.33 -33.81 0.74
CA GLY A 322 16.57 -34.61 1.94
C GLY A 322 17.87 -34.27 2.67
N PHE A 323 18.15 -35.03 3.71
CA PHE A 323 19.32 -34.84 4.57
C PHE A 323 20.48 -35.75 4.15
N ALA A 324 21.70 -35.41 4.59
CA ALA A 324 22.91 -36.17 4.30
C ALA A 324 23.24 -37.23 5.38
N ASP A 325 24.16 -38.13 5.05
CA ASP A 325 24.84 -39.06 5.97
C ASP A 325 23.89 -39.88 6.86
N SER A 326 24.17 -39.95 8.16
CA SER A 326 23.37 -40.66 9.17
C SER A 326 21.96 -40.08 9.36
N SER A 327 21.64 -38.97 8.69
CA SER A 327 20.31 -38.34 8.68
C SER A 327 19.52 -38.62 7.40
N SER A 328 20.05 -39.38 6.44
CA SER A 328 19.45 -39.57 5.11
C SER A 328 18.05 -40.21 5.08
N THR A 329 17.66 -40.93 6.14
CA THR A 329 16.31 -41.50 6.27
C THR A 329 15.31 -40.54 6.91
N ARG A 330 15.78 -39.43 7.48
CA ARG A 330 14.94 -38.46 8.19
C ARG A 330 14.15 -37.60 7.22
N LYS A 331 12.98 -37.16 7.65
CA LYS A 331 12.09 -36.29 6.89
C LYS A 331 11.65 -35.10 7.70
N VAL A 332 11.09 -34.11 7.01
CA VAL A 332 10.41 -32.98 7.64
C VAL A 332 8.91 -33.25 7.64
N ARG A 333 8.25 -32.93 8.74
CA ARG A 333 6.79 -32.95 8.88
C ARG A 333 6.31 -31.56 9.31
N MET A 334 5.32 -31.02 8.61
CA MET A 334 4.66 -29.78 9.03
C MET A 334 3.40 -30.12 9.82
N HIS A 335 3.06 -29.32 10.83
CA HIS A 335 1.80 -29.41 11.55
C HIS A 335 1.11 -28.06 11.44
N VAL A 336 0.12 -27.94 10.55
CA VAL A 336 -0.60 -26.68 10.32
C VAL A 336 -2.09 -26.87 10.54
N HIS A 337 -2.60 -26.19 11.56
CA HIS A 337 -3.97 -26.22 12.04
C HIS A 337 -4.52 -24.78 12.12
N THR A 338 -4.37 -24.02 11.04
CA THR A 338 -4.92 -22.65 10.93
C THR A 338 -6.37 -22.70 10.43
N ASN A 339 -7.26 -21.94 11.05
CA ASN A 339 -8.69 -21.89 10.69
C ASN A 339 -9.02 -20.57 9.99
N ASN A 340 -9.87 -20.64 8.95
CA ASN A 340 -10.45 -19.46 8.33
C ASN A 340 -11.84 -19.22 8.92
N LYS A 341 -12.16 -17.97 9.26
CA LYS A 341 -13.42 -17.60 9.89
C LYS A 341 -13.88 -16.24 9.36
N ILE A 342 -15.18 -16.14 9.07
CA ILE A 342 -15.81 -14.85 8.78
C ILE A 342 -15.84 -14.04 10.09
N THR A 343 -15.23 -12.88 10.07
CA THR A 343 -15.01 -12.03 11.23
C THR A 343 -15.33 -10.59 10.86
N ARG A 344 -15.96 -9.87 11.79
CA ARG A 344 -16.29 -8.47 11.62
C ARG A 344 -15.05 -7.61 11.77
N ILE A 345 -14.82 -6.72 10.82
CA ILE A 345 -13.76 -5.69 10.83
C ILE A 345 -14.40 -4.29 10.88
N TYR A 346 -13.65 -3.30 11.36
CA TYR A 346 -14.16 -1.94 11.57
C TYR A 346 -13.19 -0.88 11.07
N ASN A 347 -13.54 -0.24 9.96
CA ASN A 347 -12.90 0.99 9.54
C ASN A 347 -13.43 2.17 10.37
N VAL A 348 -12.60 3.18 10.63
CA VAL A 348 -13.06 4.49 11.15
C VAL A 348 -13.00 5.50 10.02
N ILE A 349 -14.12 6.13 9.70
CA ILE A 349 -14.22 7.13 8.62
C ILE A 349 -14.60 8.48 9.22
N GLY A 350 -13.68 9.45 9.10
CA GLY A 350 -13.84 10.82 9.57
C GLY A 350 -14.00 11.78 8.40
N ILE A 351 -14.89 12.77 8.52
CA ILE A 351 -15.15 13.73 7.45
C ILE A 351 -14.93 15.16 7.93
N LEU A 352 -14.19 15.95 7.16
CA LEU A 352 -14.15 17.41 7.23
C LEU A 352 -14.72 17.96 5.91
N ARG A 353 -15.96 18.45 5.95
CA ARG A 353 -16.72 18.83 4.77
C ARG A 353 -16.15 20.10 4.11
N GLY A 354 -16.00 20.04 2.79
CA GLY A 354 -15.56 21.16 1.97
C GLY A 354 -16.57 22.31 1.94
N ALA A 355 -16.07 23.54 1.90
CA ALA A 355 -16.88 24.76 1.90
C ALA A 355 -17.39 25.15 0.50
N VAL A 356 -16.68 24.77 -0.57
CA VAL A 356 -16.98 25.21 -1.95
C VAL A 356 -17.29 24.02 -2.86
N GLU A 357 -16.46 22.98 -2.80
CA GLU A 357 -16.59 21.76 -3.59
C GLU A 357 -16.75 20.54 -2.64
N PRO A 358 -17.84 20.47 -1.86
CA PRO A 358 -18.05 19.38 -0.90
C PRO A 358 -18.16 18.00 -1.56
N ASP A 359 -18.34 17.96 -2.88
CA ASP A 359 -18.42 16.77 -3.73
C ASP A 359 -17.06 16.38 -4.36
N ARG A 360 -15.95 16.95 -3.90
CA ARG A 360 -14.59 16.54 -4.26
C ARG A 360 -13.85 16.07 -3.01
N TYR A 361 -13.21 14.91 -3.09
CA TYR A 361 -12.67 14.21 -1.91
C TYR A 361 -11.15 14.10 -1.97
N ILE A 362 -10.48 14.53 -0.90
CA ILE A 362 -9.09 14.19 -0.62
C ILE A 362 -9.09 13.17 0.50
N ILE A 363 -8.52 12.00 0.26
CA ILE A 363 -8.54 10.91 1.23
C ILE A 363 -7.15 10.80 1.86
N LEU A 364 -7.07 10.82 3.19
CA LEU A 364 -5.88 10.48 3.96
C LEU A 364 -6.19 9.21 4.76
N GLY A 365 -5.64 8.08 4.33
CA GLY A 365 -6.02 6.76 4.84
C GLY A 365 -4.83 5.85 5.13
N GLY A 366 -4.93 5.04 6.18
CA GLY A 366 -3.91 4.06 6.55
C GLY A 366 -4.46 3.08 7.58
N HIS A 367 -3.94 1.85 7.57
CA HIS A 367 -4.43 0.82 8.48
C HIS A 367 -4.02 1.01 9.93
N ARG A 368 -4.72 0.26 10.78
CA ARG A 368 -4.60 0.27 12.23
C ARG A 368 -4.35 -1.11 12.79
N ASP A 369 -4.85 -2.17 12.15
CA ASP A 369 -4.55 -3.53 12.56
C ASP A 369 -3.07 -3.84 12.40
N SER A 370 -2.52 -4.63 13.32
CA SER A 370 -1.12 -5.09 13.27
C SER A 370 -1.03 -6.57 13.62
N TRP A 371 0.06 -7.23 13.25
CA TRP A 371 0.27 -8.64 13.62
C TRP A 371 0.41 -8.88 15.13
N VAL A 372 1.08 -7.96 15.83
CA VAL A 372 1.27 -7.98 17.29
C VAL A 372 1.04 -6.57 17.83
N PHE A 373 2.07 -5.83 18.24
CA PHE A 373 1.95 -4.46 18.75
C PHE A 373 2.07 -3.38 17.67
N GLY A 374 2.63 -3.74 16.52
CA GLY A 374 2.80 -2.84 15.38
C GLY A 374 3.64 -1.60 15.67
N GLY A 375 4.72 -1.73 16.45
CA GLY A 375 5.59 -0.63 16.86
C GLY A 375 6.02 0.27 15.71
N ILE A 376 6.29 -0.28 14.51
CA ILE A 376 6.44 0.48 13.27
C ILE A 376 5.18 0.36 12.41
N ASP A 377 4.83 -0.88 12.04
CA ASP A 377 3.76 -1.20 11.10
C ASP A 377 2.47 -1.63 11.82
N PRO A 378 1.37 -0.86 11.73
CA PRO A 378 1.22 0.45 11.06
C PRO A 378 1.38 1.64 12.01
N THR A 379 1.63 1.40 13.29
CA THR A 379 1.18 2.31 14.35
C THR A 379 1.93 3.65 14.35
N THR A 380 3.13 3.71 13.76
CA THR A 380 3.84 4.99 13.49
C THR A 380 3.10 5.85 12.46
N GLY A 381 2.47 5.23 11.47
CA GLY A 381 1.61 5.88 10.49
C GLY A 381 0.26 6.30 11.08
N ALA A 382 -0.34 5.46 11.93
CA ALA A 382 -1.57 5.78 12.64
C ALA A 382 -1.39 6.95 13.63
N ALA A 383 -0.26 7.00 14.36
CA ALA A 383 0.07 8.12 15.24
C ALA A 383 0.24 9.44 14.47
N VAL A 384 0.89 9.39 13.30
CA VAL A 384 0.99 10.53 12.38
C VAL A 384 -0.39 10.97 11.87
N LEU A 385 -1.26 10.03 11.51
CA LEU A 385 -2.64 10.33 11.09
C LEU A 385 -3.39 11.09 12.19
N GLN A 386 -3.32 10.63 13.44
CA GLN A 386 -4.00 11.30 14.56
C GLN A 386 -3.55 12.75 14.72
N GLU A 387 -2.24 13.02 14.67
CA GLU A 387 -1.72 14.38 14.83
C GLU A 387 -2.12 15.29 13.66
N ILE A 388 -2.19 14.74 12.43
CA ILE A 388 -2.69 15.47 11.27
C ILE A 388 -4.17 15.81 11.45
N VAL A 389 -5.00 14.84 11.84
CA VAL A 389 -6.45 15.05 12.07
C VAL A 389 -6.66 16.10 13.16
N ARG A 390 -5.91 16.00 14.26
CA ARG A 390 -5.95 16.97 15.36
C ARG A 390 -5.64 18.39 14.87
N SER A 391 -4.57 18.55 14.08
CA SER A 391 -4.19 19.86 13.55
C SER A 391 -5.25 20.45 12.60
N PHE A 392 -5.80 19.64 11.67
CA PHE A 392 -6.90 20.09 10.80
C PHE A 392 -8.16 20.44 11.61
N GLY A 393 -8.44 19.67 12.67
CA GLY A 393 -9.50 19.94 13.64
C GLY A 393 -9.31 21.29 14.34
N THR A 394 -8.10 21.60 14.81
CA THR A 394 -7.75 22.92 15.36
C THR A 394 -8.01 24.03 14.35
N MET A 395 -7.57 23.88 13.11
CA MET A 395 -7.84 24.88 12.06
C MET A 395 -9.34 25.09 11.84
N LYS A 396 -10.14 24.01 11.88
CA LYS A 396 -11.60 24.10 11.79
C LYS A 396 -12.19 24.87 12.96
N MET A 397 -11.75 24.61 14.19
CA MET A 397 -12.22 25.33 15.37
C MET A 397 -11.84 26.81 15.35
N GLU A 398 -10.73 27.17 14.71
CA GLU A 398 -10.33 28.56 14.43
C GLU A 398 -11.13 29.21 13.26
N GLY A 399 -12.08 28.49 12.65
CA GLY A 399 -13.00 29.01 11.64
C GLY A 399 -12.58 28.74 10.19
N TRP A 400 -11.50 28.00 9.93
CA TRP A 400 -11.14 27.58 8.58
C TRP A 400 -11.99 26.39 8.12
N ARG A 401 -12.26 26.31 6.82
CA ARG A 401 -12.74 25.09 6.17
C ARG A 401 -12.05 24.89 4.83
N PRO A 402 -11.73 23.63 4.45
CA PRO A 402 -11.11 23.36 3.18
C PRO A 402 -12.09 23.65 2.04
N LYS A 403 -11.57 24.03 0.86
CA LYS A 403 -12.37 24.14 -0.36
C LYS A 403 -13.08 22.82 -0.70
N ARG A 404 -12.34 21.70 -0.67
CA ARG A 404 -12.80 20.32 -0.95
C ARG A 404 -12.98 19.53 0.35
N THR A 405 -13.78 18.47 0.32
CA THR A 405 -13.95 17.60 1.49
C THR A 405 -12.69 16.77 1.73
N ILE A 406 -12.25 16.68 2.98
CA ILE A 406 -11.19 15.77 3.41
C ILE A 406 -11.85 14.57 4.12
N ILE A 407 -11.48 13.36 3.70
CA ILE A 407 -11.89 12.10 4.32
C ILE A 407 -10.65 11.51 5.00
N PHE A 408 -10.74 11.31 6.31
CA PHE A 408 -9.74 10.58 7.09
C PHE A 408 -10.20 9.14 7.28
N ALA A 409 -9.31 8.18 7.10
CA ALA A 409 -9.66 6.77 7.23
C ALA A 409 -8.61 5.98 8.02
N SER A 410 -9.09 5.24 9.02
CA SER A 410 -8.34 4.23 9.75
C SER A 410 -8.84 2.86 9.30
N TRP A 411 -8.07 2.19 8.44
CA TRP A 411 -8.45 0.92 7.85
C TRP A 411 -8.20 -0.26 8.82
N ASP A 412 -8.95 -1.33 8.63
CA ASP A 412 -8.82 -2.59 9.36
C ASP A 412 -8.55 -3.75 8.39
N ALA A 413 -7.99 -4.84 8.89
CA ALA A 413 -7.62 -6.04 8.14
C ALA A 413 -6.76 -5.78 6.89
N GLU A 414 -5.85 -4.80 6.95
CA GLU A 414 -4.83 -4.61 5.91
C GLU A 414 -3.90 -5.80 5.86
N GLU A 415 -3.50 -6.29 7.03
CA GLU A 415 -2.52 -7.36 7.18
C GLU A 415 -3.02 -8.71 6.63
N PHE A 416 -4.34 -8.79 6.44
CA PHE A 416 -5.06 -9.93 5.87
C PHE A 416 -5.33 -9.78 4.37
N GLY A 417 -4.80 -8.75 3.72
CA GLY A 417 -4.89 -8.56 2.27
C GLY A 417 -5.61 -7.29 1.84
N LEU A 418 -5.39 -6.17 2.55
CA LEU A 418 -5.97 -4.86 2.25
C LEU A 418 -7.51 -4.86 2.36
N LEU A 419 -8.06 -5.67 3.26
CA LEU A 419 -9.48 -6.00 3.23
C LEU A 419 -10.35 -4.77 3.53
N GLY A 420 -10.14 -4.10 4.67
CA GLY A 420 -11.00 -2.98 5.06
C GLY A 420 -10.99 -1.81 4.06
N SER A 421 -9.83 -1.45 3.54
CA SER A 421 -9.72 -0.39 2.53
C SER A 421 -10.33 -0.80 1.19
N THR A 422 -10.16 -2.06 0.77
CA THR A 422 -10.73 -2.56 -0.48
C THR A 422 -12.24 -2.69 -0.40
N GLU A 423 -12.81 -3.27 0.66
CA GLU A 423 -14.26 -3.39 0.85
C GLU A 423 -14.94 -2.02 0.86
N TRP A 424 -14.31 -1.02 1.49
CA TRP A 424 -14.83 0.35 1.49
C TRP A 424 -14.76 1.01 0.11
N ALA A 425 -13.67 0.76 -0.63
CA ALA A 425 -13.54 1.19 -2.02
C ALA A 425 -14.57 0.51 -2.93
N GLU A 426 -14.93 -0.75 -2.69
CA GLU A 426 -16.00 -1.45 -3.41
C GLU A 426 -17.38 -0.89 -3.10
N GLU A 427 -17.71 -0.67 -1.82
CA GLU A 427 -18.99 -0.08 -1.40
C GLU A 427 -19.18 1.31 -2.01
N ASN A 428 -18.12 2.10 -2.06
CA ASN A 428 -18.18 3.50 -2.46
C ASN A 428 -17.66 3.75 -3.89
N ALA A 429 -17.39 2.71 -4.69
CA ALA A 429 -16.73 2.82 -6.00
C ALA A 429 -17.38 3.88 -6.90
N ARG A 430 -18.72 3.88 -6.98
CA ARG A 430 -19.48 4.84 -7.80
C ARG A 430 -19.26 6.29 -7.41
N ILE A 431 -19.09 6.56 -6.12
CA ILE A 431 -18.89 7.92 -5.62
C ILE A 431 -17.41 8.28 -5.76
N LEU A 432 -16.51 7.38 -5.36
CA LEU A 432 -15.07 7.61 -5.38
C LEU A 432 -14.53 7.83 -6.80
N GLN A 433 -15.01 7.05 -7.78
CA GLN A 433 -14.59 7.20 -9.17
C GLN A 433 -14.91 8.60 -9.72
N GLU A 434 -16.03 9.19 -9.31
CA GLU A 434 -16.52 10.49 -9.79
C GLU A 434 -16.06 11.69 -8.95
N ARG A 435 -15.62 11.47 -7.69
CA ARG A 435 -15.41 12.55 -6.72
C ARG A 435 -14.04 12.58 -6.07
N ALA A 436 -13.33 11.44 -6.01
CA ALA A 436 -12.03 11.41 -5.34
C ALA A 436 -10.95 12.09 -6.19
N VAL A 437 -10.36 13.14 -5.68
CA VAL A 437 -9.24 13.83 -6.34
C VAL A 437 -7.96 13.04 -6.13
N ALA A 438 -7.68 12.65 -4.88
CA ALA A 438 -6.47 11.93 -4.54
C ALA A 438 -6.62 11.09 -3.27
N TYR A 439 -5.77 10.06 -3.15
CA TYR A 439 -5.58 9.24 -1.96
C TYR A 439 -4.12 9.33 -1.47
N ILE A 440 -3.92 9.76 -0.23
CA ILE A 440 -2.61 9.82 0.42
C ILE A 440 -2.56 8.73 1.50
N ASN A 441 -1.62 7.80 1.37
CA ASN A 441 -1.49 6.68 2.29
C ASN A 441 -0.70 7.07 3.56
N THR A 442 -1.13 6.57 4.72
CA THR A 442 -0.52 6.84 6.03
C THR A 442 -0.21 5.58 6.86
N ASP A 443 0.15 4.49 6.20
CA ASP A 443 0.94 3.38 6.79
C ASP A 443 2.28 3.90 7.42
N SER A 444 3.10 3.02 7.97
CA SER A 444 4.47 3.16 8.45
C SER A 444 5.15 4.46 8.03
N SER A 445 5.45 5.31 9.01
CA SER A 445 6.11 6.60 8.77
C SER A 445 7.64 6.50 8.83
N ILE A 446 8.19 5.44 9.43
CA ILE A 446 9.63 5.28 9.69
C ILE A 446 10.07 3.81 9.53
N GLU A 447 10.63 3.46 8.37
CA GLU A 447 11.23 2.12 8.09
C GLU A 447 12.78 2.14 8.20
N GLY A 448 13.35 3.30 8.53
CA GLY A 448 14.78 3.53 8.68
C GLY A 448 15.06 5.03 8.71
N ASN A 449 16.21 5.43 9.23
CA ASN A 449 16.46 6.83 9.62
C ASN A 449 17.37 7.59 8.64
N TYR A 450 17.57 7.11 7.41
CA TYR A 450 18.53 7.70 6.48
C TYR A 450 17.97 8.90 5.71
N THR A 451 16.85 8.73 5.00
CA THR A 451 16.27 9.77 4.15
C THR A 451 14.79 9.53 3.82
N LEU A 452 14.15 10.50 3.18
CA LEU A 452 12.78 10.41 2.69
C LEU A 452 12.66 9.41 1.52
N ARG A 453 11.56 8.66 1.51
CA ARG A 453 11.09 7.87 0.37
C ARG A 453 9.69 8.30 -0.01
N VAL A 454 9.49 8.49 -1.31
CA VAL A 454 8.20 8.82 -1.91
C VAL A 454 7.88 7.82 -3.01
N ASP A 455 6.66 7.30 -2.98
CA ASP A 455 6.10 6.53 -4.08
C ASP A 455 4.76 7.18 -4.47
N CYS A 456 4.61 7.69 -5.69
CA CYS A 456 3.35 8.34 -6.14
C CYS A 456 3.20 8.35 -7.67
N THR A 457 1.99 8.70 -8.13
CA THR A 457 1.73 8.98 -9.56
C THR A 457 2.53 10.19 -10.06
N PRO A 458 2.95 10.22 -11.34
CA PRO A 458 3.58 11.39 -11.95
C PRO A 458 2.83 12.71 -11.74
N LEU A 459 1.49 12.67 -11.63
CA LEU A 459 0.68 13.88 -11.38
C LEU A 459 1.10 14.64 -10.10
N LEU A 460 1.66 13.94 -9.11
CA LEU A 460 2.03 14.49 -7.81
C LEU A 460 3.50 14.91 -7.69
N TYR A 461 4.35 14.68 -8.69
CA TYR A 461 5.80 14.87 -8.59
C TYR A 461 6.16 16.30 -8.20
N LYS A 462 5.69 17.26 -9.01
CA LYS A 462 5.94 18.69 -8.77
C LYS A 462 5.41 19.18 -7.42
N LEU A 463 4.23 18.70 -7.00
CA LEU A 463 3.68 19.04 -5.69
C LEU A 463 4.59 18.57 -4.56
N VAL A 464 5.01 17.30 -4.59
CA VAL A 464 5.94 16.74 -3.61
C VAL A 464 7.25 17.52 -3.58
N TYR A 465 7.86 17.78 -4.74
CA TYR A 465 9.12 18.53 -4.82
C TYR A 465 8.99 19.95 -4.28
N ASN A 466 7.88 20.64 -4.55
CA ASN A 466 7.67 21.98 -4.04
C ASN A 466 7.48 21.98 -2.52
N LEU A 467 6.67 21.07 -1.97
CA LEU A 467 6.41 21.03 -0.53
C LEU A 467 7.64 20.62 0.29
N THR A 468 8.47 19.71 -0.25
CA THR A 468 9.72 19.28 0.41
C THR A 468 10.78 20.39 0.44
N LYS A 469 10.76 21.33 -0.51
CA LYS A 469 11.63 22.53 -0.47
C LYS A 469 11.24 23.51 0.64
N GLU A 470 10.00 23.46 1.11
CA GLU A 470 9.48 24.33 2.17
C GLU A 470 9.51 23.70 3.57
N ILE A 471 10.00 22.47 3.72
CA ILE A 471 10.09 21.77 5.00
C ILE A 471 11.57 21.69 5.36
N LEU A 472 11.92 21.98 6.63
CA LEU A 472 13.29 21.79 7.10
C LEU A 472 13.61 20.31 7.26
N SER A 473 14.82 19.92 6.89
CA SER A 473 15.29 18.55 7.05
C SER A 473 15.47 18.21 8.54
N PRO A 474 14.96 17.06 9.01
CA PRO A 474 15.24 16.53 10.36
C PRO A 474 16.55 15.72 10.40
N ASP A 475 17.27 15.64 9.28
CA ASP A 475 18.49 14.87 9.16
C ASP A 475 19.68 15.59 9.80
N GLU A 476 20.49 14.82 10.53
CA GLU A 476 21.73 15.32 11.14
C GLU A 476 22.68 15.87 10.07
N GLY A 477 23.20 17.08 10.29
CA GLY A 477 24.05 17.82 9.34
C GLY A 477 23.29 18.62 8.28
N TYR A 478 21.95 18.65 8.34
CA TYR A 478 21.08 19.37 7.39
C TYR A 478 20.16 20.39 8.08
N GLU A 479 20.53 20.90 9.26
CA GLU A 479 19.65 21.69 10.14
C GLU A 479 19.11 22.97 9.48
N ASN A 480 19.87 23.56 8.53
CA ASN A 480 19.50 24.76 7.79
C ASN A 480 19.16 24.48 6.31
N LYS A 481 18.89 23.21 5.97
CA LYS A 481 18.59 22.76 4.60
C LYS A 481 17.14 22.31 4.51
N SER A 482 16.59 22.37 3.29
CA SER A 482 15.27 21.82 3.05
C SER A 482 15.32 20.29 3.05
N LEU A 483 14.18 19.66 3.31
CA LEU A 483 13.98 18.22 3.17
C LEU A 483 14.25 17.77 1.72
N TYR A 484 13.97 18.63 0.74
CA TYR A 484 14.32 18.37 -0.66
C TYR A 484 15.84 18.26 -0.85
N ASP A 485 16.63 19.14 -0.21
CA ASP A 485 18.10 19.14 -0.38
C ASP A 485 18.72 17.86 0.21
N SER A 486 18.34 17.49 1.43
CA SER A 486 18.83 16.25 2.05
C SER A 486 18.37 15.01 1.30
N TRP A 487 17.13 15.00 0.81
CA TRP A 487 16.60 13.90 0.00
C TRP A 487 17.28 13.78 -1.36
N LEU A 488 17.53 14.89 -2.05
CA LEU A 488 18.24 14.91 -3.34
C LEU A 488 19.64 14.35 -3.21
N GLU A 489 20.38 14.79 -2.19
CA GLU A 489 21.76 14.37 -1.98
C GLU A 489 21.87 12.89 -1.63
N LYS A 490 20.99 12.42 -0.74
CA LYS A 490 20.99 11.04 -0.25
C LYS A 490 20.40 10.06 -1.25
N ASP A 491 19.38 10.47 -2.01
CA ASP A 491 18.61 9.58 -2.88
C ASP A 491 18.22 10.17 -4.25
N PRO A 492 19.20 10.50 -5.11
CA PRO A 492 18.92 11.03 -6.44
C PRO A 492 18.24 9.99 -7.35
N ALA A 493 17.42 10.48 -8.30
CA ALA A 493 16.81 9.64 -9.31
C ALA A 493 17.88 8.97 -10.21
N SER A 494 17.62 7.74 -10.66
CA SER A 494 18.61 6.97 -11.44
C SER A 494 18.78 7.50 -12.85
N GLU A 495 17.73 8.09 -13.41
CA GLU A 495 17.73 8.57 -14.79
C GLU A 495 18.38 9.95 -14.89
N ASN A 496 18.30 10.75 -13.82
CA ASN A 496 18.89 12.07 -13.72
C ASN A 496 19.12 12.42 -12.24
N ASN A 497 20.33 12.84 -11.89
CA ASN A 497 20.71 13.19 -10.53
C ASN A 497 20.30 14.62 -10.10
N SER A 498 19.58 15.37 -10.94
CA SER A 498 19.16 16.75 -10.64
C SER A 498 17.88 16.84 -9.79
N TYR A 499 17.21 15.72 -9.54
CA TYR A 499 16.01 15.66 -8.70
C TYR A 499 15.98 14.36 -7.85
N PRO A 500 15.31 14.39 -6.68
CA PRO A 500 15.19 13.22 -5.83
C PRO A 500 14.35 12.12 -6.47
N ARG A 501 14.63 10.87 -6.11
CA ARG A 501 13.88 9.73 -6.65
C ARG A 501 12.47 9.64 -6.08
N ILE A 502 11.49 9.61 -6.97
CA ILE A 502 10.14 9.10 -6.68
C ILE A 502 9.98 7.72 -7.33
N ASN A 503 9.47 6.73 -6.59
CA ASN A 503 9.21 5.41 -7.13
C ASN A 503 7.76 5.26 -7.62
N LYS A 504 7.54 4.23 -8.44
CA LYS A 504 6.19 3.83 -8.89
C LYS A 504 5.40 3.20 -7.74
N LEU A 505 4.08 3.38 -7.77
CA LEU A 505 3.16 2.63 -6.92
C LEU A 505 2.91 1.24 -7.51
N GLY A 506 3.07 0.21 -6.67
CA GLY A 506 2.69 -1.18 -6.96
C GLY A 506 1.49 -1.58 -6.10
N SER A 507 1.68 -2.56 -5.23
CA SER A 507 0.75 -2.96 -4.16
C SER A 507 1.43 -2.79 -2.79
N GLY A 508 0.92 -3.44 -1.76
CA GLY A 508 1.56 -3.57 -0.45
C GLY A 508 1.16 -2.48 0.54
N SER A 509 0.05 -1.78 0.31
CA SER A 509 -0.71 -1.03 1.33
C SER A 509 -2.06 -0.60 0.75
N ASP A 510 -2.88 0.06 1.56
CA ASP A 510 -4.29 0.39 1.30
C ASP A 510 -4.56 1.24 0.05
N PHE A 511 -3.54 1.91 -0.52
CA PHE A 511 -3.70 2.67 -1.77
C PHE A 511 -4.02 1.78 -2.98
N GLU A 512 -3.84 0.46 -2.89
CA GLU A 512 -3.96 -0.49 -4.01
C GLU A 512 -5.30 -0.36 -4.75
N ALA A 513 -6.42 -0.45 -4.03
CA ALA A 513 -7.76 -0.38 -4.63
C ALA A 513 -8.04 1.01 -5.23
N TYR A 514 -7.59 2.08 -4.56
CA TYR A 514 -7.78 3.45 -5.03
C TYR A 514 -7.02 3.69 -6.34
N PHE A 515 -5.75 3.30 -6.40
CA PHE A 515 -4.90 3.56 -7.54
C PHE A 515 -5.13 2.57 -8.69
N LEU A 516 -4.97 1.27 -8.44
CA LEU A 516 -4.91 0.27 -9.51
C LEU A 516 -6.27 -0.16 -10.03
N ARG A 517 -7.32 -0.03 -9.22
CA ARG A 517 -8.67 -0.47 -9.55
C ARG A 517 -9.60 0.70 -9.89
N LEU A 518 -9.54 1.78 -9.11
CA LEU A 518 -10.39 2.95 -9.29
C LEU A 518 -9.74 4.08 -10.09
N GLY A 519 -8.41 4.10 -10.27
CA GLY A 519 -7.69 5.14 -11.02
C GLY A 519 -7.56 6.47 -10.29
N ILE A 520 -7.56 6.45 -8.96
CA ILE A 520 -7.42 7.64 -8.10
C ILE A 520 -5.95 7.97 -7.92
N ALA A 521 -5.56 9.21 -8.29
CA ALA A 521 -4.20 9.71 -8.12
C ALA A 521 -3.75 9.49 -6.67
N SER A 522 -2.65 8.75 -6.48
CA SER A 522 -2.26 8.26 -5.16
C SER A 522 -0.79 8.53 -4.84
N GLY A 523 -0.47 8.60 -3.55
CA GLY A 523 0.91 8.71 -3.08
C GLY A 523 1.11 8.25 -1.64
N ARG A 524 2.35 7.85 -1.32
CA ARG A 524 2.81 7.55 0.05
C ARG A 524 4.19 8.17 0.28
N VAL A 525 4.43 8.58 1.52
CA VAL A 525 5.71 9.16 1.94
C VAL A 525 6.12 8.58 3.30
N ARG A 526 7.41 8.28 3.48
CA ARG A 526 7.97 7.72 4.73
C ARG A 526 9.47 7.95 4.80
N TYR A 527 10.06 7.80 5.98
CA TYR A 527 11.52 7.69 6.12
C TYR A 527 11.99 6.25 5.91
N THR A 528 13.15 6.08 5.30
CA THR A 528 13.71 4.77 4.93
C THR A 528 15.22 4.68 5.21
N LYS A 529 15.74 3.45 5.17
CA LYS A 529 17.16 3.08 5.21
C LYS A 529 17.97 3.51 3.97
N ASN A 530 19.30 3.43 4.05
CA ASN A 530 20.18 3.68 2.92
C ASN A 530 20.27 2.45 2.01
N ARG A 531 19.43 2.37 0.98
CA ARG A 531 19.42 1.23 0.03
C ARG A 531 20.76 0.91 -0.64
N LYS A 532 21.72 1.85 -0.69
CA LYS A 532 23.04 1.59 -1.28
C LYS A 532 23.89 0.76 -0.33
N ALA A 533 23.89 1.10 0.96
CA ALA A 533 24.65 0.39 2.01
C ALA A 533 23.87 -0.81 2.58
N ASP A 534 22.59 -0.61 2.88
CA ASP A 534 21.72 -1.53 3.60
C ASP A 534 21.08 -2.54 2.63
N LYS A 535 21.59 -3.76 2.61
CA LYS A 535 21.16 -4.83 1.69
C LYS A 535 19.96 -5.65 2.18
N PHE A 536 19.61 -5.54 3.46
CA PHE A 536 18.44 -6.21 4.05
C PHE A 536 17.14 -5.76 3.36
N SER A 537 16.11 -6.60 3.36
CA SER A 537 14.93 -6.42 2.47
C SER A 537 13.97 -5.31 2.94
N ASN A 538 13.53 -5.36 4.20
CA ASN A 538 12.66 -4.35 4.80
C ASN A 538 13.39 -3.66 5.96
N TYR A 539 12.86 -3.71 7.17
CA TYR A 539 13.56 -3.54 8.43
C TYR A 539 13.59 -4.88 9.20
N PRO A 540 14.61 -5.16 10.03
CA PRO A 540 14.85 -6.48 10.62
C PRO A 540 13.68 -7.16 11.33
N VAL A 541 12.98 -6.44 12.20
CA VAL A 541 11.96 -6.99 13.13
C VAL A 541 10.55 -6.99 12.54
N TYR A 542 10.42 -6.78 11.23
CA TYR A 542 9.15 -6.73 10.50
C TYR A 542 8.23 -7.93 10.78
N HIS A 543 6.97 -7.66 11.12
CA HIS A 543 5.89 -8.58 11.49
C HIS A 543 6.23 -9.59 12.60
N THR A 544 7.10 -9.18 13.52
CA THR A 544 7.48 -9.99 14.70
C THR A 544 6.91 -9.39 15.99
N VAL A 545 7.04 -10.14 17.09
CA VAL A 545 6.71 -9.65 18.44
C VAL A 545 7.59 -8.45 18.85
N TYR A 546 8.76 -8.27 18.21
CA TYR A 546 9.75 -7.25 18.56
C TYR A 546 9.48 -5.87 17.93
N GLU A 547 8.39 -5.72 17.18
CA GLU A 547 7.89 -4.40 16.77
C GLU A 547 7.21 -3.69 17.95
N THR A 548 8.01 -3.06 18.81
CA THR A 548 7.54 -2.38 20.03
C THR A 548 7.67 -0.86 19.92
N PHE A 549 7.06 -0.14 20.87
CA PHE A 549 7.32 1.31 21.03
C PHE A 549 8.80 1.58 21.33
N GLU A 550 9.38 0.78 22.21
CA GLU A 550 10.76 0.94 22.67
C GLU A 550 11.76 0.80 21.52
N LEU A 551 11.49 -0.07 20.54
CA LEU A 551 12.27 -0.17 19.31
C LEU A 551 12.33 1.19 18.59
N VAL A 552 11.18 1.82 18.36
CA VAL A 552 11.09 3.09 17.62
C VAL A 552 11.74 4.22 18.40
N GLU A 553 11.42 4.34 19.68
CA GLU A 553 11.94 5.40 20.55
C GLU A 553 13.46 5.29 20.73
N LYS A 554 14.03 4.09 20.83
CA LYS A 554 15.47 3.94 21.08
C LYS A 554 16.30 3.99 19.81
N PHE A 555 15.86 3.34 18.74
CA PHE A 555 16.74 3.03 17.60
C PHE A 555 16.36 3.74 16.29
N TYR A 556 15.09 4.09 16.09
CA TYR A 556 14.64 4.66 14.80
C TYR A 556 14.54 6.18 14.84
N ASP A 557 13.80 6.74 15.79
CA ASP A 557 13.59 8.19 15.89
C ASP A 557 13.37 8.69 17.33
N PRO A 558 14.44 8.73 18.15
CA PRO A 558 14.33 9.12 19.57
C PRO A 558 13.76 10.51 19.81
N THR A 559 13.94 11.42 18.85
CA THR A 559 13.44 12.80 18.93
C THR A 559 12.07 12.97 18.28
N PHE A 560 11.54 11.94 17.62
CA PHE A 560 10.31 11.97 16.82
C PHE A 560 10.30 13.06 15.72
N LYS A 561 11.48 13.63 15.37
CA LYS A 561 11.60 14.71 14.37
C LYS A 561 11.35 14.19 12.97
N LYS A 562 11.79 12.98 12.64
CA LYS A 562 11.57 12.38 11.31
C LYS A 562 10.10 12.05 11.11
N GLN A 563 9.45 11.49 12.13
CA GLN A 563 8.01 11.24 12.11
C GLN A 563 7.20 12.55 12.05
N LEU A 564 7.62 13.61 12.76
CA LEU A 564 7.03 14.94 12.63
C LEU A 564 7.16 15.49 11.21
N THR A 565 8.35 15.40 10.59
CA THR A 565 8.55 15.81 9.19
C THR A 565 7.62 15.06 8.24
N ILE A 566 7.39 13.76 8.46
CA ILE A 566 6.41 12.98 7.68
C ILE A 566 4.98 13.46 7.90
N ALA A 567 4.59 13.79 9.14
CA ALA A 567 3.29 14.38 9.44
C ALA A 567 3.08 15.71 8.72
N GLN A 568 4.10 16.57 8.74
CA GLN A 568 4.07 17.86 8.05
C GLN A 568 3.95 17.68 6.54
N LEU A 569 4.69 16.75 5.93
CA LEU A 569 4.61 16.49 4.49
C LEU A 569 3.27 15.89 4.08
N ARG A 570 2.77 14.87 4.79
CA ARG A 570 1.45 14.26 4.54
C ARG A 570 0.33 15.31 4.73
N GLY A 571 0.40 16.12 5.79
CA GLY A 571 -0.54 17.20 6.06
C GLY A 571 -0.52 18.30 5.00
N LYS A 572 0.67 18.76 4.58
CA LYS A 572 0.82 19.73 3.48
C LYS A 572 0.28 19.18 2.16
N LEU A 573 0.53 17.92 1.82
CA LEU A 573 -0.02 17.29 0.62
C LEU A 573 -1.55 17.34 0.63
N VAL A 574 -2.17 16.90 1.72
CA VAL A 574 -3.64 16.93 1.87
C VAL A 574 -4.18 18.36 1.82
N TYR A 575 -3.53 19.30 2.49
CA TYR A 575 -3.92 20.71 2.49
C TYR A 575 -3.89 21.31 1.08
N GLU A 576 -2.80 21.13 0.34
CA GLU A 576 -2.65 21.67 -1.01
C GLU A 576 -3.70 21.10 -1.96
N LEU A 577 -3.95 19.79 -1.89
CA LEU A 577 -4.97 19.13 -2.71
C LEU A 577 -6.39 19.60 -2.34
N ALA A 578 -6.65 19.81 -1.06
CA ALA A 578 -7.97 20.16 -0.55
C ALA A 578 -8.33 21.63 -0.74
N ASP A 579 -7.34 22.54 -0.68
CA ASP A 579 -7.60 23.98 -0.53
C ASP A 579 -7.12 24.81 -1.74
N SER A 580 -6.24 24.27 -2.61
CA SER A 580 -5.82 24.95 -3.84
C SER A 580 -6.99 25.18 -4.79
N GLN A 581 -7.06 26.37 -5.39
CA GLN A 581 -8.12 26.70 -6.35
C GLN A 581 -8.11 25.79 -7.57
N VAL A 582 -6.94 25.61 -8.17
CA VAL A 582 -6.67 24.63 -9.22
C VAL A 582 -5.97 23.44 -8.57
N ILE A 583 -6.39 22.21 -8.90
CA ILE A 583 -5.76 21.00 -8.37
C ILE A 583 -4.27 21.01 -8.78
N PRO A 584 -3.32 20.86 -7.84
CA PRO A 584 -1.89 21.02 -8.11
C PRO A 584 -1.27 19.77 -8.76
N PHE A 585 -1.89 19.26 -9.83
CA PHE A 585 -1.34 18.19 -10.66
C PHE A 585 -0.61 18.73 -11.88
N ASP A 586 0.41 18.01 -12.34
CA ASP A 586 1.14 18.34 -13.57
C ASP A 586 1.12 17.17 -14.57
N CYS A 587 0.19 17.21 -15.53
CA CYS A 587 0.07 16.21 -16.59
C CYS A 587 1.33 16.06 -17.46
N ARG A 588 2.21 17.08 -17.52
CA ARG A 588 3.44 17.02 -18.32
C ARG A 588 4.43 16.01 -17.72
N ASP A 589 4.49 15.91 -16.40
CA ASP A 589 5.33 14.92 -15.69
C ASP A 589 4.90 13.49 -16.07
N TYR A 590 3.60 13.27 -16.30
CA TYR A 590 3.09 11.99 -16.80
C TYR A 590 3.53 11.70 -18.24
N GLY A 591 3.57 12.72 -19.11
CA GLY A 591 4.07 12.58 -20.48
C GLY A 591 5.55 12.17 -20.53
N GLU A 592 6.39 12.77 -19.69
CA GLU A 592 7.80 12.38 -19.56
C GLU A 592 7.95 10.97 -18.94
N ALA A 593 7.14 10.62 -17.95
CA ALA A 593 7.14 9.28 -17.37
C ALA A 593 6.75 8.20 -18.41
N LEU A 594 5.70 8.43 -19.20
CA LEU A 594 5.27 7.51 -20.28
C LEU A 594 6.35 7.32 -21.34
N LYS A 595 7.11 8.37 -21.66
CA LYS A 595 8.28 8.28 -22.55
C LYS A 595 9.37 7.40 -21.94
N GLY A 596 9.69 7.58 -20.66
CA GLY A 596 10.64 6.70 -19.95
C GLY A 596 10.18 5.23 -19.94
N TYR A 597 8.89 4.99 -19.68
CA TYR A 597 8.33 3.64 -19.62
C TYR A 597 8.27 2.94 -20.98
N SER A 598 7.83 3.64 -22.02
CA SER A 598 7.75 3.09 -23.39
C SER A 598 9.13 2.75 -23.95
N ASN A 599 10.14 3.59 -23.67
CA ASN A 599 11.53 3.29 -23.99
C ASN A 599 12.05 2.06 -23.22
N SER A 600 11.72 1.97 -21.92
CA SER A 600 12.17 0.85 -21.07
C SER A 600 11.60 -0.49 -21.53
N ILE A 601 10.29 -0.56 -21.83
CA ILE A 601 9.64 -1.78 -22.29
C ILE A 601 10.10 -2.17 -23.70
N TYR A 602 10.34 -1.20 -24.58
CA TYR A 602 10.89 -1.46 -25.91
C TYR A 602 12.34 -1.97 -25.85
N LYS A 603 13.16 -1.43 -24.93
CA LYS A 603 14.51 -1.96 -24.69
C LYS A 603 14.49 -3.41 -24.22
N LEU A 604 13.49 -3.81 -23.43
CA LEU A 604 13.28 -5.21 -23.07
C LEU A 604 12.92 -6.06 -24.30
N ALA A 605 11.95 -5.59 -25.10
CA ALA A 605 11.52 -6.27 -26.33
C ALA A 605 12.65 -6.44 -27.36
N LYS A 606 13.59 -5.48 -27.44
CA LYS A 606 14.76 -5.54 -28.34
C LYS A 606 15.68 -6.72 -28.10
N LYS A 607 15.60 -7.40 -26.95
CA LYS A 607 16.33 -8.66 -26.74
C LYS A 607 15.87 -9.79 -27.70
N HIS A 608 14.69 -9.65 -28.29
CA HIS A 608 14.08 -10.61 -29.20
C HIS A 608 13.85 -9.99 -30.60
N GLU A 609 14.82 -9.22 -31.11
CA GLU A 609 14.67 -8.43 -32.34
C GLU A 609 14.22 -9.24 -33.56
N GLU A 610 14.78 -10.44 -33.75
CA GLU A 610 14.44 -11.31 -34.87
C GLU A 610 13.00 -11.84 -34.78
N GLN A 611 12.53 -12.13 -33.57
CA GLN A 611 11.14 -12.53 -33.32
C GLN A 611 10.18 -11.36 -33.55
N LEU A 612 10.52 -10.14 -33.14
CA LEU A 612 9.71 -8.96 -33.43
C LEU A 612 9.49 -8.78 -34.94
N LYS A 613 10.54 -9.00 -35.76
CA LYS A 613 10.44 -8.98 -37.23
C LYS A 613 9.59 -10.14 -37.76
N THR A 614 9.86 -11.34 -37.28
CA THR A 614 9.17 -12.58 -37.70
C THR A 614 7.67 -12.50 -37.46
N TYR A 615 7.25 -12.07 -36.27
CA TYR A 615 5.85 -11.98 -35.86
C TYR A 615 5.22 -10.60 -36.12
N LYS A 616 5.95 -9.70 -36.78
CA LYS A 616 5.49 -8.35 -37.18
C LYS A 616 4.95 -7.54 -36.00
N VAL A 617 5.69 -7.53 -34.90
CA VAL A 617 5.36 -6.77 -33.69
C VAL A 617 5.96 -5.37 -33.79
N SER A 618 5.12 -4.34 -33.80
CA SER A 618 5.56 -2.94 -33.82
C SER A 618 5.12 -2.19 -32.55
N PHE A 619 6.01 -1.34 -32.04
CA PHE A 619 5.75 -0.41 -30.94
C PHE A 619 5.36 1.00 -31.42
N ASP A 620 5.34 1.25 -32.73
CA ASP A 620 5.05 2.58 -33.29
C ASP A 620 3.71 3.16 -32.81
N PRO A 621 2.61 2.37 -32.69
CA PRO A 621 1.36 2.89 -32.16
C PRO A 621 1.48 3.40 -30.72
N LEU A 622 2.23 2.70 -29.87
CA LEU A 622 2.45 3.11 -28.48
C LEU A 622 3.30 4.39 -28.44
N PHE A 623 4.39 4.46 -29.22
CA PHE A 623 5.20 5.67 -29.29
C PHE A 623 4.41 6.88 -29.82
N SER A 624 3.57 6.67 -30.84
CA SER A 624 2.69 7.72 -31.36
C SER A 624 1.71 8.21 -30.30
N ALA A 625 1.07 7.30 -29.57
CA ALA A 625 0.16 7.66 -28.48
C ALA A 625 0.86 8.46 -27.38
N VAL A 626 2.08 8.06 -26.98
CA VAL A 626 2.89 8.78 -25.98
C VAL A 626 3.23 10.20 -26.46
N VAL A 627 3.63 10.38 -27.73
CA VAL A 627 3.89 11.71 -28.30
C VAL A 627 2.64 12.57 -28.29
N ASN A 628 1.49 12.00 -28.64
CA ASN A 628 0.21 12.72 -28.65
C ASN A 628 -0.22 13.10 -27.23
N PHE A 629 -0.03 12.22 -26.24
CA PHE A 629 -0.27 12.54 -24.83
C PHE A 629 0.59 13.71 -24.36
N SER A 630 1.90 13.69 -24.63
CA SER A 630 2.79 14.78 -24.22
C SER A 630 2.40 16.12 -24.85
N LYS A 631 1.97 16.12 -26.12
CA LYS A 631 1.44 17.33 -26.79
C LYS A 631 0.14 17.82 -26.14
N ALA A 632 -0.80 16.92 -25.90
CA ALA A 632 -2.09 17.25 -25.26
C ALA A 632 -1.89 17.80 -23.85
N ALA A 633 -0.98 17.20 -23.06
CA ALA A 633 -0.64 17.67 -21.73
C ALA A 633 0.00 19.07 -21.74
N ALA A 634 0.94 19.34 -22.66
CA ALA A 634 1.55 20.66 -22.80
C ALA A 634 0.51 21.73 -23.18
N GLU A 635 -0.35 21.43 -24.14
CA GLU A 635 -1.40 22.33 -24.61
C GLU A 635 -2.48 22.56 -23.54
N PHE A 636 -2.87 21.51 -22.80
CA PHE A 636 -3.74 21.63 -21.64
C PHE A 636 -3.18 22.60 -20.59
N HIS A 637 -1.89 22.48 -20.24
CA HIS A 637 -1.26 23.39 -19.27
C HIS A 637 -1.19 24.84 -19.79
N ARG A 638 -1.01 25.05 -21.10
CA ARG A 638 -1.10 26.38 -21.72
C ARG A 638 -2.50 27.00 -21.55
N ARG A 639 -3.56 26.21 -21.74
CA ARG A 639 -4.95 26.67 -21.50
C ARG A 639 -5.22 26.90 -20.01
N LEU A 640 -4.69 26.03 -19.14
CA LEU A 640 -4.81 26.14 -17.69
C LEU A 640 -4.21 27.43 -17.14
N GLU A 641 -3.10 27.91 -17.72
CA GLU A 641 -2.49 29.20 -17.37
C GLU A 641 -3.36 30.40 -17.77
N GLN A 642 -4.18 30.25 -18.82
CA GLN A 642 -5.05 31.29 -19.37
C GLN A 642 -6.46 31.29 -18.78
N VAL A 643 -6.83 30.29 -17.97
CA VAL A 643 -8.18 30.17 -17.39
C VAL A 643 -8.52 31.38 -16.50
N ASP A 644 -9.72 31.94 -16.66
CA ASP A 644 -10.20 32.96 -15.73
C ASP A 644 -10.50 32.31 -14.37
N LYS A 645 -9.58 32.50 -13.43
CA LYS A 645 -9.70 32.01 -12.06
C LYS A 645 -10.87 32.66 -11.28
N LYS A 646 -11.49 33.72 -11.80
CA LYS A 646 -12.68 34.31 -11.19
C LYS A 646 -13.96 33.59 -11.60
N ASP A 647 -13.96 32.87 -12.72
CA ASP A 647 -15.08 32.04 -13.15
C ASP A 647 -14.99 30.64 -12.52
N PRO A 648 -15.87 30.31 -11.55
CA PRO A 648 -15.84 29.01 -10.89
C PRO A 648 -16.13 27.85 -11.85
N VAL A 649 -16.91 28.06 -12.91
CA VAL A 649 -17.27 27.01 -13.87
C VAL A 649 -16.07 26.64 -14.72
N SER A 650 -15.38 27.62 -15.30
CA SER A 650 -14.14 27.39 -16.05
C SER A 650 -13.07 26.68 -15.21
N VAL A 651 -12.88 27.12 -13.95
CA VAL A 651 -11.93 26.45 -13.02
C VAL A 651 -12.35 25.01 -12.74
N ARG A 652 -13.66 24.76 -12.55
CA ARG A 652 -14.18 23.42 -12.28
C ARG A 652 -13.99 22.47 -13.47
N ILE A 653 -14.25 22.93 -14.70
CA ILE A 653 -14.00 22.15 -15.93
C ILE A 653 -12.54 21.72 -16.00
N MET A 654 -11.61 22.64 -15.77
CA MET A 654 -10.17 22.35 -15.78
C MET A 654 -9.77 21.38 -14.64
N ASN A 655 -10.34 21.56 -13.45
CA ASN A 655 -10.11 20.66 -12.31
C ASN A 655 -10.62 19.24 -12.59
N ASP A 656 -11.76 19.11 -13.28
CA ASP A 656 -12.29 17.81 -13.64
C ASP A 656 -11.38 17.12 -14.68
N GLN A 657 -10.84 17.84 -15.67
CA GLN A 657 -9.82 17.27 -16.57
C GLN A 657 -8.55 16.81 -15.82
N LEU A 658 -8.06 17.60 -14.85
CA LEU A 658 -6.93 17.23 -13.98
C LEU A 658 -7.24 15.98 -13.14
N MET A 659 -8.44 15.89 -12.56
CA MET A 659 -8.85 14.77 -11.72
C MET A 659 -9.04 13.47 -12.49
N PHE A 660 -9.67 13.55 -13.67
CA PHE A 660 -10.07 12.38 -14.45
C PHE A 660 -8.95 11.83 -15.35
N VAL A 661 -7.82 12.53 -15.54
CA VAL A 661 -6.70 12.02 -16.35
C VAL A 661 -6.15 10.68 -15.82
N GLU A 662 -6.10 10.50 -14.50
CA GLU A 662 -5.66 9.21 -13.91
C GLU A 662 -6.69 8.10 -14.18
N ARG A 663 -8.00 8.43 -14.18
CA ARG A 663 -9.07 7.48 -14.52
C ARG A 663 -8.98 6.99 -15.96
N ALA A 664 -8.47 7.82 -16.86
CA ALA A 664 -8.36 7.48 -18.26
C ALA A 664 -7.37 6.32 -18.53
N PHE A 665 -6.53 5.96 -17.55
CA PHE A 665 -5.63 4.81 -17.62
C PHE A 665 -6.24 3.49 -17.11
N ILE A 666 -7.52 3.48 -16.72
CA ILE A 666 -8.23 2.30 -16.23
C ILE A 666 -8.92 1.56 -17.38
N ASP A 667 -8.51 0.33 -17.65
CA ASP A 667 -9.24 -0.61 -18.50
C ASP A 667 -10.24 -1.42 -17.65
N PRO A 668 -11.56 -1.30 -17.88
CA PRO A 668 -12.56 -2.02 -17.10
C PRO A 668 -12.45 -3.55 -17.21
N LEU A 669 -11.81 -4.09 -18.25
CA LEU A 669 -11.58 -5.52 -18.43
C LEU A 669 -10.49 -6.06 -17.49
N GLY A 670 -9.62 -5.18 -17.00
CA GLY A 670 -8.46 -5.54 -16.19
C GLY A 670 -7.35 -6.24 -16.98
N LEU A 671 -6.25 -6.53 -16.29
CA LEU A 671 -5.12 -7.24 -16.87
C LEU A 671 -5.43 -8.75 -17.04
N PRO A 672 -4.74 -9.44 -17.96
CA PRO A 672 -4.91 -10.89 -18.14
C PRO A 672 -4.80 -11.66 -16.81
N GLY A 673 -5.84 -12.43 -16.50
CA GLY A 673 -5.92 -13.22 -15.25
C GLY A 673 -6.07 -12.41 -13.96
N ARG A 674 -6.18 -11.08 -14.02
CA ARG A 674 -6.16 -10.17 -12.86
C ARG A 674 -7.17 -9.03 -13.04
N LYS A 675 -8.47 -9.37 -12.97
CA LYS A 675 -9.61 -8.49 -13.27
C LYS A 675 -9.68 -7.19 -12.45
N PHE A 676 -9.05 -7.14 -11.28
CA PHE A 676 -9.10 -5.98 -10.38
C PHE A 676 -7.89 -5.06 -10.51
N TYR A 677 -6.82 -5.50 -11.20
CA TYR A 677 -5.77 -4.59 -11.65
C TYR A 677 -6.15 -4.07 -13.03
N ARG A 678 -6.58 -2.81 -13.07
CA ARG A 678 -7.17 -2.17 -14.25
C ARG A 678 -6.30 -1.07 -14.81
N HIS A 679 -5.37 -0.56 -14.02
CA HIS A 679 -4.46 0.48 -14.46
C HIS A 679 -3.45 -0.07 -15.50
N VAL A 680 -3.53 0.44 -16.73
CA VAL A 680 -2.76 -0.08 -17.89
C VAL A 680 -1.29 0.35 -17.84
N VAL A 681 -1.02 1.53 -17.28
CA VAL A 681 0.35 2.04 -17.11
C VAL A 681 1.04 1.39 -15.92
N PHE A 682 0.36 1.21 -14.78
CA PHE A 682 0.95 0.71 -13.55
C PHE A 682 0.19 -0.51 -13.03
N ALA A 683 0.90 -1.59 -12.73
CA ALA A 683 0.37 -2.62 -11.83
C ALA A 683 1.53 -3.39 -11.21
N PRO A 684 1.28 -4.17 -10.15
CA PRO A 684 2.25 -5.09 -9.65
C PRO A 684 2.63 -6.12 -10.73
N SER A 685 3.91 -6.49 -10.78
CA SER A 685 4.34 -7.62 -11.61
C SER A 685 3.54 -8.88 -11.25
N SER A 686 3.19 -9.71 -12.23
CA SER A 686 2.59 -11.02 -11.96
C SER A 686 3.53 -11.97 -11.17
N HIS A 687 4.82 -11.61 -11.07
CA HIS A 687 5.89 -12.34 -10.38
C HIS A 687 6.33 -11.68 -9.05
N ASN A 688 5.98 -10.42 -8.81
CA ASN A 688 6.28 -9.71 -7.56
C ASN A 688 5.26 -8.61 -7.26
N LYS A 689 4.39 -8.84 -6.28
CA LYS A 689 3.38 -7.83 -5.91
C LYS A 689 3.94 -6.53 -5.31
N TYR A 690 5.12 -6.55 -4.71
CA TYR A 690 5.70 -5.36 -4.08
C TYR A 690 6.28 -4.35 -5.09
N ALA A 691 6.62 -4.80 -6.29
CA ALA A 691 7.20 -3.95 -7.32
C ALA A 691 6.12 -3.46 -8.30
N GLY A 692 5.98 -2.14 -8.42
CA GLY A 692 5.19 -1.55 -9.49
C GLY A 692 5.94 -1.65 -10.82
N GLU A 693 5.36 -2.36 -11.78
CA GLU A 693 5.84 -2.45 -13.15
C GLU A 693 5.10 -1.47 -14.05
N SER A 694 5.80 -0.93 -15.04
CA SER A 694 5.21 -0.06 -16.06
C SER A 694 4.82 -0.86 -17.30
N PHE A 695 3.64 -0.60 -17.87
CA PHE A 695 3.04 -1.41 -18.93
C PHE A 695 3.03 -2.91 -18.62
N PRO A 696 2.46 -3.31 -17.45
CA PRO A 696 2.48 -4.68 -16.95
C PRO A 696 1.91 -5.72 -17.92
N GLY A 697 0.90 -5.35 -18.72
CA GLY A 697 0.35 -6.23 -19.75
C GLY A 697 1.40 -6.65 -20.78
N ILE A 698 2.19 -5.70 -21.29
CA ILE A 698 3.27 -5.97 -22.24
C ILE A 698 4.40 -6.73 -21.54
N TYR A 699 4.78 -6.32 -20.33
CA TYR A 699 5.83 -6.97 -19.55
C TYR A 699 5.53 -8.45 -19.30
N ASP A 700 4.35 -8.77 -18.77
CA ASP A 700 3.96 -10.14 -18.45
C ASP A 700 3.80 -11.00 -19.71
N ALA A 701 3.34 -10.42 -20.83
CA ALA A 701 3.25 -11.13 -22.11
C ALA A 701 4.64 -11.53 -22.67
N MET A 702 5.67 -10.71 -22.43
CA MET A 702 7.04 -10.99 -22.85
C MET A 702 7.85 -11.83 -21.84
N PHE A 703 7.36 -12.00 -20.61
CA PHE A 703 8.10 -12.73 -19.58
C PHE A 703 8.26 -14.21 -19.94
N ASP A 704 9.52 -14.69 -19.95
CA ASP A 704 9.89 -16.07 -20.31
C ASP A 704 9.28 -16.50 -21.66
N ILE A 705 9.14 -15.57 -22.61
CA ILE A 705 8.45 -15.81 -23.88
C ILE A 705 9.10 -16.92 -24.72
N GLU A 706 10.41 -17.07 -24.63
CA GLU A 706 11.18 -18.10 -25.37
C GLU A 706 10.82 -19.53 -24.95
N SER A 707 10.33 -19.72 -23.72
CA SER A 707 9.94 -21.03 -23.20
C SER A 707 8.49 -21.43 -23.55
N LYS A 708 7.71 -20.53 -24.16
CA LYS A 708 6.30 -20.77 -24.48
C LYS A 708 6.16 -21.82 -25.57
N ALA A 709 5.32 -22.82 -25.34
CA ALA A 709 5.06 -23.90 -26.30
C ALA A 709 4.42 -23.38 -27.61
N ASP A 710 3.44 -22.47 -27.50
CA ASP A 710 2.85 -21.77 -28.66
C ASP A 710 3.49 -20.38 -28.80
N GLN A 711 4.54 -20.31 -29.63
CA GLN A 711 5.22 -19.05 -29.92
C GLN A 711 4.30 -18.05 -30.66
N HIS A 712 3.47 -18.52 -31.60
CA HIS A 712 2.62 -17.62 -32.37
C HIS A 712 1.58 -16.96 -31.46
N GLY A 713 0.87 -17.74 -30.65
CA GLY A 713 -0.09 -17.20 -29.67
C GLY A 713 0.56 -16.27 -28.64
N ALA A 714 1.78 -16.57 -28.19
CA ALA A 714 2.50 -15.72 -27.26
C ALA A 714 2.82 -14.33 -27.85
N TRP A 715 3.31 -14.27 -29.09
CA TRP A 715 3.60 -13.00 -29.76
C TRP A 715 2.35 -12.23 -30.19
N GLU A 716 1.23 -12.91 -30.48
CA GLU A 716 -0.06 -12.24 -30.67
C GLU A 716 -0.57 -11.60 -29.37
N GLU A 717 -0.35 -12.21 -28.20
CA GLU A 717 -0.68 -11.56 -26.92
C GLU A 717 0.19 -10.31 -26.68
N VAL A 718 1.48 -10.33 -27.04
CA VAL A 718 2.34 -9.13 -26.99
C VAL A 718 1.77 -8.02 -27.86
N LYS A 719 1.38 -8.32 -29.11
CA LYS A 719 0.75 -7.34 -30.02
C LYS A 719 -0.55 -6.78 -29.43
N ARG A 720 -1.37 -7.65 -28.86
CA ARG A 720 -2.63 -7.25 -28.20
C ARG A 720 -2.38 -6.27 -27.06
N GLN A 721 -1.42 -6.56 -26.20
CA GLN A 721 -1.10 -5.70 -25.05
C GLN A 721 -0.47 -4.37 -25.46
N ILE A 722 0.36 -4.34 -26.52
CA ILE A 722 0.85 -3.08 -27.11
C ILE A 722 -0.32 -2.25 -27.64
N SER A 723 -1.27 -2.87 -28.33
CA SER A 723 -2.46 -2.18 -28.84
C SER A 723 -3.33 -1.60 -27.73
N ILE A 724 -3.55 -2.35 -26.64
CA ILE A 724 -4.30 -1.87 -25.47
C ILE A 724 -3.58 -0.66 -24.85
N ALA A 725 -2.27 -0.77 -24.60
CA ALA A 725 -1.47 0.32 -24.05
C ALA A 725 -1.52 1.58 -24.94
N ALA A 726 -1.37 1.41 -26.26
CA ALA A 726 -1.44 2.52 -27.21
C ALA A 726 -2.82 3.19 -27.21
N PHE A 727 -3.90 2.39 -27.26
CA PHE A 727 -5.27 2.89 -27.19
C PHE A 727 -5.51 3.66 -25.89
N THR A 728 -5.16 3.10 -24.73
CA THR A 728 -5.41 3.72 -23.43
C THR A 728 -4.63 5.03 -23.29
N VAL A 729 -3.36 5.08 -23.69
CA VAL A 729 -2.57 6.34 -23.66
C VAL A 729 -3.17 7.38 -24.60
N GLN A 730 -3.63 6.98 -25.79
CA GLN A 730 -4.26 7.88 -26.75
C GLN A 730 -5.62 8.39 -26.24
N ALA A 731 -6.41 7.54 -25.60
CA ALA A 731 -7.69 7.92 -24.98
C ALA A 731 -7.48 8.90 -23.83
N ALA A 732 -6.46 8.68 -22.98
CA ALA A 732 -6.05 9.60 -21.93
C ALA A 732 -5.57 10.96 -22.49
N ALA A 733 -4.90 10.98 -23.64
CA ALA A 733 -4.58 12.24 -24.32
C ALA A 733 -5.87 12.99 -24.73
N GLY A 734 -6.88 12.23 -25.18
CA GLY A 734 -8.20 12.76 -25.54
C GLY A 734 -8.94 13.44 -24.39
N THR A 735 -8.71 13.06 -23.13
CA THR A 735 -9.36 13.72 -21.98
C THR A 735 -8.78 15.11 -21.67
N LEU A 736 -7.60 15.42 -22.22
CA LEU A 736 -6.89 16.69 -22.02
C LEU A 736 -7.10 17.69 -23.17
N ILE A 737 -7.87 17.33 -24.21
CA ILE A 737 -8.18 18.27 -25.30
C ILE A 737 -9.21 19.32 -24.84
N GLU A 738 -9.38 20.37 -25.63
CA GLU A 738 -10.38 21.40 -25.36
C GLU A 738 -11.80 20.81 -25.42
N VAL A 739 -12.62 21.16 -24.43
CA VAL A 739 -14.02 20.71 -24.33
C VAL A 739 -14.95 21.85 -24.73
N ALA A 740 -16.06 21.50 -25.39
CA ALA A 740 -17.03 22.43 -25.95
C ALA A 740 -17.93 23.10 -24.90
#